data_AF-A0A919PKQ5-F1
#
_entry.id   AF-A0A919PKQ5-F1
#
_cell.length_a   1.000
_cell.length_b   1.000
_cell.length_c   1.000
_cell.angle_alpha   90.00
_cell.angle_beta   90.00
_cell.angle_gamma   90.00
#
_symmetry.space_group_name_H-M   'P 1'
#
loop_
_entity.id
_entity.type
_entity.pdbx_description
1 polymer ?
#
loop_
_entity_poly.entity_id
_entity_poly.type
_entity_poly.pdbx_seq_one_letter_code
_entity_poly.pdbx_strand_id
1 'polypeptide(L)'
;MRAAATGILALLITFSTTGAANAGHPPDRDTVRVTSPDGRLALAVSTENGLLTYTVKRDGRSVVLPSALGLRLTDGSTLGAGVSVTGTATTSRDSTWRPVWGSDATVRDRHRELTVGLRQADGRRFDLIVRAYDDGVAFRYSVPEQDGLARLEIADEATEFALAGDPAAWWTPRNLAYDGDEQLWRTTAYSAMGDTMTPATFRWADGTHLSIHEADLVDYAAMTLVRDGGKLRAALTPTPDRAAAVVTTTGRATPWRALTITRDAAGLVDSHLLENLNPPCTAVCAGDTSWIKPTKYVGIWWAMQHQQYTWEEGPRHGATTARAEQYIDFAAAHHIGGLLAEGWNKGWDGSWADQDFTTPADDFDLPAVVAYGKSRGVEFVAHNETGANLDNYEAQIDAAFALYERLGIHYLKTGYVGQIPGQYTYSQRSVNHFRLVLQKAAAHKINVICHECVHATGEVRTFPNALAREAVRGQEYDAFSAGNSPEHTLTIPFTRMLSGPMDYTPGIMDIEWDPQGLDRRVHTTVAKQLSYYLNYASGVQMAADLPEHYAGAPGLRFIEQVPARWDESRVLSAAIGDHLVTARRSGSDWYVGAMTGDRAQTLDFRLDFLGRGDWVAESWTDAAATDYATNPVPLAVDRSIVTARDTFTAALERSGGQAVRFRPATRGDRLPRYTRPALTVTALDAPAAVESGDIVTITATVTNRGSVPGGTDVVMTAAGVRQTGYVRADARSTATVRFQLRLTGDHPVVVTVGGRRVTIRLDHTPGAVPAPANLAVTRFAGSVVALAWDPVPGASYQVFRKPAGGVYGDPVATVQSAGYVDGGVTIGNTYSYVVRAVVAGLVSIPSAEVTQTTSAQLVQVTWRVRVPSGTPTGDTVFMPGSLPELGPWDPGKVAMVQVEPGIWEVTVPVMEGTLVQYKYTRGTWEKVEHWGEITGITSRWITITYGTTGTQLVDDTSLDPATPDAHESVRAWIDIPSS
;
A
#
# COMPACT_ATOMS: atom_id res chain seq x y z
N MET A 1 77.67 3.19 42.74
CA MET A 1 76.87 4.24 42.07
C MET A 1 75.41 3.89 42.25
N ARG A 2 74.67 4.79 42.93
CA ARG A 2 73.25 5.17 42.79
C ARG A 2 72.24 4.02 42.55
N ALA A 3 71.49 3.49 43.51
CA ALA A 3 70.70 4.01 44.64
C ALA A 3 69.28 4.49 44.29
N ALA A 4 68.35 4.02 45.14
CA ALA A 4 67.08 4.57 45.59
C ALA A 4 65.81 4.29 44.76
N ALA A 5 64.62 4.06 45.34
CA ALA A 5 64.10 3.79 46.70
C ALA A 5 62.55 3.77 46.55
N THR A 6 61.77 2.85 47.14
CA THR A 6 60.96 3.02 48.39
C THR A 6 60.27 4.40 48.48
N GLY A 7 58.97 4.60 48.77
CA GLY A 7 57.93 3.88 49.50
C GLY A 7 57.20 4.87 50.44
N ILE A 8 55.89 4.69 50.66
CA ILE A 8 55.16 4.90 51.95
C ILE A 8 54.69 6.33 52.42
N LEU A 9 53.43 6.37 52.91
CA LEU A 9 52.76 7.26 53.94
C LEU A 9 52.43 8.73 53.58
N ALA A 10 51.46 9.46 54.16
CA ALA A 10 50.57 9.36 55.35
C ALA A 10 49.34 10.30 55.15
N LEU A 11 48.11 9.98 55.55
CA LEU A 11 47.41 10.23 56.84
C LEU A 11 47.25 11.73 57.26
N LEU A 12 46.00 12.23 57.38
CA LEU A 12 45.35 12.82 58.58
C LEU A 12 44.02 13.54 58.19
N ILE A 13 42.85 13.04 58.60
CA ILE A 13 42.00 13.41 59.76
C ILE A 13 41.28 14.78 59.62
N THR A 14 39.93 14.73 59.54
CA THR A 14 39.04 15.30 60.58
C THR A 14 37.64 14.68 60.51
N PHE A 15 37.20 14.20 61.69
CA PHE A 15 35.84 13.80 62.00
C PHE A 15 35.00 15.04 62.35
N SER A 16 33.77 15.12 61.85
CA SER A 16 32.68 15.84 62.49
C SER A 16 31.38 15.08 62.28
N THR A 17 30.86 14.54 63.37
CA THR A 17 29.57 13.86 63.49
C THR A 17 28.45 14.89 63.70
N THR A 18 27.40 14.85 62.88
CA THR A 18 26.04 15.25 63.26
C THR A 18 25.06 14.43 62.44
N GLY A 19 24.15 13.74 63.11
CA GLY A 19 23.31 12.69 62.55
C GLY A 19 22.18 13.18 61.63
N ALA A 20 21.64 12.23 60.87
CA ALA A 20 20.31 12.30 60.28
C ALA A 20 19.79 10.88 60.03
N ALA A 21 18.61 10.63 60.61
CA ALA A 21 17.54 9.76 60.16
C ALA A 21 17.86 8.39 59.51
N ASN A 22 17.21 7.34 60.04
CA ASN A 22 16.90 6.11 59.33
C ASN A 22 16.46 6.40 57.88
N ALA A 23 17.37 6.20 56.93
CA ALA A 23 17.01 6.04 55.53
C ALA A 23 16.48 4.61 55.38
N GLY A 24 15.19 4.51 55.03
CA GLY A 24 14.54 3.26 54.67
C GLY A 24 15.31 2.54 53.55
N HIS A 25 15.14 1.22 53.52
CA HIS A 25 15.57 0.38 52.39
C HIS A 25 15.24 1.06 51.05
N PRO A 26 16.17 1.11 50.07
CA PRO A 26 15.76 1.39 48.69
C PRO A 26 14.76 0.30 48.27
N PRO A 27 13.67 0.63 47.54
CA PRO A 27 12.73 -0.38 47.07
C PRO A 27 13.46 -1.40 46.18
N ASP A 28 13.18 -2.69 46.41
CA ASP A 28 13.73 -3.82 45.64
C ASP A 28 13.54 -3.59 44.14
N ARG A 29 14.66 -3.33 43.44
CA ARG A 29 14.72 -3.30 41.96
C ARG A 29 15.16 -4.67 41.46
N ASP A 30 14.20 -5.58 41.28
CA ASP A 30 14.44 -6.83 40.55
C ASP A 30 14.40 -6.56 39.05
N THR A 31 15.49 -6.01 38.50
CA THR A 31 15.67 -5.87 37.05
C THR A 31 16.42 -7.06 36.48
N VAL A 32 15.80 -7.77 35.54
CA VAL A 32 16.40 -8.90 34.81
C VAL A 32 16.47 -8.58 33.31
N ARG A 33 17.48 -9.07 32.61
CA ARG A 33 17.76 -8.68 31.21
C ARG A 33 18.18 -9.87 30.36
N VAL A 34 17.78 -9.84 29.09
CA VAL A 34 18.31 -10.67 28.01
C VAL A 34 18.91 -9.81 26.91
N THR A 35 20.00 -10.27 26.30
CA THR A 35 20.69 -9.60 25.19
C THR A 35 20.72 -10.50 23.96
N SER A 36 20.62 -9.90 22.78
CA SER A 36 20.75 -10.62 21.51
C SER A 36 22.09 -11.35 21.40
N PRO A 37 22.18 -12.41 20.59
CA PRO A 37 23.42 -13.13 20.34
C PRO A 37 24.59 -12.23 19.90
N ASP A 38 24.34 -11.19 19.09
CA ASP A 38 25.33 -10.18 18.67
C ASP A 38 25.58 -9.06 19.71
N GLY A 39 24.80 -9.02 20.78
CA GLY A 39 24.93 -8.07 21.89
C GLY A 39 24.39 -6.66 21.60
N ARG A 40 23.78 -6.43 20.42
CA ARG A 40 23.31 -5.09 20.02
C ARG A 40 21.92 -4.75 20.53
N LEU A 41 21.05 -5.74 20.71
CA LEU A 41 19.71 -5.57 21.28
C LEU A 41 19.67 -6.10 22.71
N ALA A 42 18.93 -5.40 23.57
CA ALA A 42 18.70 -5.81 24.94
C ALA A 42 17.29 -5.47 25.37
N LEU A 43 16.59 -6.43 25.98
CA LEU A 43 15.32 -6.23 26.66
C LEU A 43 15.53 -6.44 28.16
N ALA A 44 15.12 -5.45 28.97
CA ALA A 44 15.16 -5.54 30.42
C ALA A 44 13.75 -5.46 31.00
N VAL A 45 13.41 -6.38 31.90
CA VAL A 45 12.14 -6.48 32.64
C VAL A 45 12.38 -6.01 34.06
N SER A 46 11.44 -5.24 34.62
CA SER A 46 11.53 -4.69 35.98
C SER A 46 10.18 -4.68 36.69
N THR A 47 10.17 -4.84 38.00
CA THR A 47 8.97 -4.80 38.86
C THR A 47 8.95 -3.58 39.80
N GLU A 48 9.29 -2.40 39.29
CA GLU A 48 9.36 -1.18 40.11
C GLU A 48 8.00 -0.81 40.71
N ASN A 49 7.94 -0.64 42.03
CA ASN A 49 6.72 -0.33 42.78
C ASN A 49 5.55 -1.30 42.51
N GLY A 50 5.87 -2.58 42.23
CA GLY A 50 4.88 -3.62 41.93
C GLY A 50 4.28 -3.54 40.52
N LEU A 51 4.77 -2.66 39.65
CA LEU A 51 4.38 -2.58 38.23
C LEU A 51 5.37 -3.37 37.38
N LEU A 52 4.86 -4.36 36.63
CA LEU A 52 5.67 -5.06 35.64
C LEU A 52 5.90 -4.17 34.42
N THR A 53 7.17 -3.91 34.11
CA THR A 53 7.57 -3.04 33.00
C THR A 53 8.72 -3.64 32.20
N TYR A 54 8.90 -3.18 30.96
CA TYR A 54 10.08 -3.49 30.17
C TYR A 54 10.67 -2.26 29.46
N THR A 55 11.93 -2.39 29.03
CA THR A 55 12.62 -1.44 28.16
C THR A 55 13.36 -2.20 27.06
N VAL A 56 13.54 -1.56 25.91
CA VAL A 56 14.34 -2.12 24.80
C VAL A 56 15.40 -1.11 24.38
N LYS A 57 16.64 -1.60 24.26
CA LYS A 57 17.78 -0.82 23.77
C LYS A 57 18.41 -1.45 22.54
N ARG A 58 18.86 -0.60 21.62
CA ARG A 58 19.73 -0.95 20.50
C ARG A 58 21.03 -0.16 20.61
N ASP A 59 22.17 -0.84 20.59
CA ASP A 59 23.50 -0.22 20.69
C ASP A 59 23.61 0.75 21.88
N GLY A 60 22.98 0.38 23.00
CA GLY A 60 22.92 1.17 24.24
C GLY A 60 21.90 2.33 24.24
N ARG A 61 21.30 2.67 23.09
CA ARG A 61 20.25 3.71 22.95
C ARG A 61 18.86 3.13 23.18
N SER A 62 17.99 3.85 23.88
CA SER A 62 16.61 3.43 24.09
C SER A 62 15.80 3.50 22.80
N VAL A 63 15.12 2.41 22.48
CA VAL A 63 14.10 2.32 21.41
C VAL A 63 12.71 2.33 22.06
N VAL A 64 12.53 1.49 23.08
CA VAL A 64 11.33 1.45 23.93
C VAL A 64 11.70 1.89 25.34
N LEU A 65 11.07 2.97 25.79
CA LEU A 65 11.10 3.51 27.15
C LEU A 65 10.31 2.61 28.12
N PRO A 66 10.40 2.81 29.45
CA PRO A 66 9.66 2.00 30.41
C PRO A 66 8.18 1.87 30.05
N SER A 67 7.77 0.65 29.72
CA SER A 67 6.45 0.33 29.19
C SER A 67 5.83 -0.79 30.02
N ALA A 68 4.57 -0.62 30.42
CA ALA A 68 3.86 -1.60 31.23
C ALA A 68 3.62 -2.94 30.49
N LEU A 69 3.50 -4.01 31.28
CA LEU A 69 3.12 -5.35 30.84
C LEU A 69 1.97 -5.84 31.73
N GLY A 70 0.95 -6.44 31.12
CA GLY A 70 -0.08 -7.16 31.85
C GLY A 70 -1.31 -7.53 31.03
N LEU A 71 -2.13 -8.42 31.59
CA LEU A 71 -3.42 -8.85 31.03
C LEU A 71 -4.55 -8.32 31.91
N ARG A 72 -5.50 -7.57 31.33
CA ARG A 72 -6.68 -7.08 32.03
C ARG A 72 -7.77 -8.15 31.98
N LEU A 73 -8.25 -8.60 33.13
CA LEU A 73 -9.25 -9.65 33.24
C LEU A 73 -10.66 -9.07 33.38
N THR A 74 -11.68 -9.89 33.09
CA THR A 74 -13.10 -9.49 33.20
C THR A 74 -13.57 -9.24 34.64
N ASP A 75 -12.86 -9.75 35.64
CA ASP A 75 -13.13 -9.50 37.07
C ASP A 75 -12.63 -8.14 37.57
N GLY A 76 -12.04 -7.33 36.69
CA GLY A 76 -11.47 -6.00 36.98
C GLY A 76 -10.03 -6.04 37.48
N SER A 77 -9.45 -7.22 37.70
CA SER A 77 -8.05 -7.37 38.08
C SER A 77 -7.11 -7.34 36.86
N THR A 78 -5.82 -7.10 37.09
CA THR A 78 -4.78 -7.14 36.05
C THR A 78 -3.66 -8.08 36.46
N LEU A 79 -3.41 -9.13 35.67
CA LEU A 79 -2.21 -9.95 35.80
C LEU A 79 -1.01 -9.10 35.37
N GLY A 80 -0.10 -8.79 36.30
CA GLY A 80 1.01 -7.84 36.07
C GLY A 80 1.04 -6.67 37.04
N ALA A 81 -0.03 -6.48 37.83
CA ALA A 81 -0.07 -5.53 38.94
C ALA A 81 0.31 -6.22 40.27
N GLY A 82 1.07 -5.52 41.12
CA GLY A 82 1.50 -6.00 42.42
C GLY A 82 2.32 -7.29 42.36
N VAL A 83 3.23 -7.39 41.38
CA VAL A 83 4.03 -8.60 41.13
C VAL A 83 5.43 -8.53 41.72
N SER A 84 5.97 -9.69 42.10
CA SER A 84 7.38 -9.90 42.38
C SER A 84 7.97 -11.02 41.50
N VAL A 85 9.28 -10.95 41.26
CA VAL A 85 10.02 -11.99 40.55
C VAL A 85 10.26 -13.16 41.50
N THR A 86 9.90 -14.36 41.08
CA THR A 86 10.11 -15.61 41.84
C THR A 86 11.31 -16.41 41.37
N GLY A 87 11.75 -16.18 40.14
CA GLY A 87 12.90 -16.84 39.55
C GLY A 87 13.08 -16.46 38.08
N THR A 88 14.24 -16.78 37.53
CA THR A 88 14.52 -16.63 36.10
C THR A 88 15.21 -17.87 35.54
N ALA A 89 14.96 -18.16 34.27
CA ALA A 89 15.67 -19.18 33.51
C ALA A 89 16.09 -18.60 32.17
N THR A 90 17.34 -18.86 31.75
CA THR A 90 17.86 -18.41 30.45
C THR A 90 18.27 -19.60 29.61
N THR A 91 17.90 -19.59 28.34
CA THR A 91 18.34 -20.57 27.35
C THR A 91 18.88 -19.85 26.11
N SER A 92 19.55 -20.59 25.23
CA SER A 92 20.03 -20.05 23.95
C SER A 92 19.78 -21.08 22.86
N ARG A 93 19.41 -20.58 21.69
CA ARG A 93 19.15 -21.38 20.49
C ARG A 93 19.96 -20.82 19.33
N ASP A 94 20.55 -21.72 18.56
CA ASP A 94 21.15 -21.41 17.25
C ASP A 94 20.93 -22.63 16.36
N SER A 95 19.95 -22.53 15.47
CA SER A 95 19.56 -23.62 14.58
C SER A 95 19.13 -23.09 13.23
N THR A 96 19.05 -23.97 12.24
CA THR A 96 18.57 -23.63 10.90
C THR A 96 17.45 -24.58 10.53
N TRP A 97 16.41 -24.06 9.89
CA TRP A 97 15.30 -24.84 9.36
C TRP A 97 15.09 -24.52 7.87
N ARG A 98 14.38 -25.41 7.17
CA ARG A 98 14.09 -25.29 5.74
C ARG A 98 12.60 -25.11 5.57
N PRO A 99 12.13 -23.96 5.09
CA PRO A 99 10.72 -23.83 4.73
C PRO A 99 10.40 -24.74 3.53
N VAL A 100 9.14 -25.16 3.40
CA VAL A 100 8.66 -25.87 2.20
C VAL A 100 8.83 -24.97 0.98
N TRP A 101 8.51 -23.69 1.15
CA TRP A 101 8.75 -22.59 0.22
C TRP A 101 8.84 -21.27 0.99
N GLY A 102 9.45 -20.25 0.40
CA GLY A 102 9.56 -18.93 1.03
C GLY A 102 10.55 -18.03 0.27
N SER A 103 10.93 -16.92 0.90
CA SER A 103 11.96 -16.00 0.39
C SER A 103 13.36 -16.62 0.37
N ASP A 104 13.61 -17.65 1.20
CA ASP A 104 14.92 -18.26 1.38
C ASP A 104 14.80 -19.78 1.57
N ALA A 105 15.75 -20.56 1.04
CA ALA A 105 15.76 -22.01 1.18
C ALA A 105 16.19 -22.49 2.57
N THR A 106 16.77 -21.60 3.38
CA THR A 106 17.21 -21.87 4.75
C THR A 106 17.02 -20.63 5.61
N VAL A 107 16.34 -20.79 6.75
CA VAL A 107 16.12 -19.73 7.73
C VAL A 107 16.85 -20.08 9.02
N ARG A 108 17.59 -19.12 9.58
CA ARG A 108 18.30 -19.30 10.86
C ARG A 108 17.42 -18.80 12.01
N ASP A 109 17.27 -19.63 13.03
CA ASP A 109 16.65 -19.29 14.31
C ASP A 109 17.76 -19.20 15.36
N ARG A 110 18.17 -17.96 15.66
CA ARG A 110 19.25 -17.66 16.60
C ARG A 110 18.79 -16.62 17.62
N HIS A 111 18.59 -17.04 18.86
CA HIS A 111 18.13 -16.16 19.93
C HIS A 111 18.64 -16.58 21.31
N ARG A 112 18.57 -15.65 22.27
CA ARG A 112 18.56 -15.96 23.69
C ARG A 112 17.15 -15.82 24.23
N GLU A 113 16.71 -16.76 25.06
CA GLU A 113 15.40 -16.73 25.70
C GLU A 113 15.56 -16.55 27.21
N LEU A 114 14.72 -15.70 27.80
CA LEU A 114 14.62 -15.47 29.23
C LEU A 114 13.17 -15.72 29.65
N THR A 115 12.97 -16.66 30.57
CA THR A 115 11.70 -16.85 31.26
C THR A 115 11.78 -16.19 32.64
N VAL A 116 10.85 -15.29 32.93
CA VAL A 116 10.73 -14.59 34.21
C VAL A 116 9.49 -15.09 34.92
N GLY A 117 9.67 -15.83 36.01
CA GLY A 117 8.56 -16.33 36.82
C GLY A 117 8.04 -15.25 37.75
N LEU A 118 6.74 -14.99 37.71
CA LEU A 118 6.09 -13.88 38.41
C LEU A 118 5.00 -14.39 39.35
N ARG A 119 4.85 -13.71 40.49
CA ARG A 119 3.79 -13.98 41.45
C ARG A 119 3.13 -12.67 41.88
N GLN A 120 1.80 -12.63 41.82
CA GLN A 120 1.00 -11.53 42.33
C GLN A 120 0.83 -11.60 43.85
N ALA A 121 0.54 -10.46 44.46
CA ALA A 121 0.23 -10.35 45.89
C ALA A 121 -0.93 -11.25 46.35
N ASP A 122 -1.92 -11.51 45.48
CA ASP A 122 -3.05 -12.42 45.74
C ASP A 122 -2.71 -13.91 45.57
N GLY A 123 -1.48 -14.23 45.17
CA GLY A 123 -0.98 -15.60 45.03
C GLY A 123 -0.97 -16.15 43.61
N ARG A 124 -1.64 -15.50 42.64
CA ARG A 124 -1.63 -15.93 41.22
C ARG A 124 -0.22 -15.92 40.64
N ARG A 125 0.07 -16.89 39.77
CA ARG A 125 1.39 -17.10 39.14
C ARG A 125 1.27 -17.07 37.63
N PHE A 126 2.28 -16.50 36.98
CA PHE A 126 2.43 -16.54 35.53
C PHE A 126 3.89 -16.29 35.17
N ASP A 127 4.28 -16.63 33.95
CA ASP A 127 5.61 -16.37 33.42
C ASP A 127 5.52 -15.32 32.30
N LEU A 128 6.58 -14.50 32.21
CA LEU A 128 6.88 -13.71 31.02
C LEU A 128 8.04 -14.38 30.28
N ILE A 129 7.80 -14.82 29.05
CA ILE A 129 8.82 -15.41 28.18
C ILE A 129 9.28 -14.34 27.22
N VAL A 130 10.59 -14.09 27.15
CA VAL A 130 11.22 -13.09 26.29
C VAL A 130 12.25 -13.75 25.39
N ARG A 131 12.27 -13.42 24.10
CA ARG A 131 13.34 -13.78 23.17
C ARG A 131 14.02 -12.53 22.61
N ALA A 132 15.35 -12.58 22.51
CA ALA A 132 16.16 -11.58 21.85
C ALA A 132 16.93 -12.21 20.68
N TYR A 133 16.64 -11.73 19.48
CA TYR A 133 17.29 -12.05 18.21
C TYR A 133 18.23 -10.90 17.80
N ASP A 134 19.08 -11.12 16.80
CA ASP A 134 19.99 -10.07 16.30
C ASP A 134 19.21 -8.90 15.63
N ASP A 135 17.99 -9.17 15.16
CA ASP A 135 17.11 -8.26 14.41
C ASP A 135 15.76 -7.96 15.10
N GLY A 136 15.58 -8.38 16.36
CA GLY A 136 14.35 -8.08 17.08
C GLY A 136 14.25 -8.67 18.49
N VAL A 137 13.20 -8.26 19.20
CA VAL A 137 12.83 -8.82 20.50
C VAL A 137 11.35 -9.19 20.50
N ALA A 138 10.98 -10.22 21.24
CA ALA A 138 9.59 -10.61 21.38
C ALA A 138 9.31 -11.11 22.79
N PHE A 139 8.06 -10.96 23.25
CA PHE A 139 7.64 -11.48 24.54
C PHE A 139 6.20 -11.99 24.51
N ARG A 140 5.85 -12.89 25.44
CA ARG A 140 4.49 -13.39 25.64
C ARG A 140 4.25 -13.80 27.10
N TYR A 141 2.99 -13.86 27.49
CA TYR A 141 2.57 -14.32 28.81
C TYR A 141 2.26 -15.81 28.77
N SER A 142 2.65 -16.55 29.81
CA SER A 142 2.29 -17.95 30.00
C SER A 142 1.67 -18.12 31.38
N VAL A 143 0.37 -18.37 31.44
CA VAL A 143 -0.34 -18.56 32.72
C VAL A 143 -0.52 -20.06 32.93
N PRO A 144 0.20 -20.69 33.88
CA PRO A 144 0.05 -22.11 34.15
C PRO A 144 -1.32 -22.41 34.78
N GLU A 145 -1.77 -23.66 34.63
CA GLU A 145 -2.87 -24.20 35.42
C GLU A 145 -2.57 -24.04 36.91
N GLN A 146 -3.54 -23.53 37.68
CA GLN A 146 -3.40 -23.30 39.11
C GLN A 146 -4.76 -23.26 39.81
N ASP A 147 -4.76 -23.48 41.12
CA ASP A 147 -5.97 -23.50 41.94
C ASP A 147 -6.78 -22.20 41.76
N GLY A 148 -8.05 -22.34 41.41
CA GLY A 148 -8.97 -21.21 41.24
C GLY A 148 -8.85 -20.45 39.92
N LEU A 149 -7.97 -20.85 38.99
CA LEU A 149 -7.80 -20.21 37.68
C LEU A 149 -7.53 -21.25 36.59
N ALA A 150 -8.56 -22.03 36.22
CA ALA A 150 -8.45 -22.99 35.10
C ALA A 150 -8.70 -22.34 33.73
N ARG A 151 -9.49 -21.27 33.70
CA ARG A 151 -9.89 -20.51 32.51
C ARG A 151 -9.51 -19.05 32.67
N LEU A 152 -9.01 -18.44 31.60
CA LEU A 152 -8.74 -17.00 31.52
C LEU A 152 -9.82 -16.33 30.69
N GLU A 153 -10.42 -15.30 31.28
CA GLU A 153 -11.31 -14.38 30.60
C GLU A 153 -10.62 -13.01 30.56
N ILE A 154 -10.02 -12.70 29.42
CA ILE A 154 -9.21 -11.51 29.21
C ILE A 154 -10.08 -10.46 28.53
N ALA A 155 -10.27 -9.34 29.21
CA ALA A 155 -10.98 -8.18 28.68
C ALA A 155 -10.11 -7.43 27.66
N ASP A 156 -8.83 -7.21 27.97
CA ASP A 156 -7.88 -6.47 27.13
C ASP A 156 -6.42 -6.66 27.63
N GLU A 157 -5.44 -5.96 27.06
CA GLU A 157 -4.05 -5.91 27.54
C GLU A 157 -3.64 -4.56 28.12
N ALA A 158 -2.78 -4.62 29.15
CA ALA A 158 -2.06 -3.48 29.70
C ALA A 158 -0.67 -3.29 29.06
N THR A 159 -0.31 -4.13 28.08
CA THR A 159 0.96 -4.07 27.34
C THR A 159 1.13 -2.73 26.63
N GLU A 160 2.19 -1.99 26.95
CA GLU A 160 2.52 -0.69 26.34
C GLU A 160 3.74 -0.78 25.40
N PHE A 161 3.85 0.22 24.53
CA PHE A 161 4.99 0.50 23.67
C PHE A 161 5.28 2.01 23.70
N ALA A 162 6.04 2.45 24.69
CA ALA A 162 6.47 3.84 24.82
C ALA A 162 7.74 4.07 23.97
N LEU A 163 7.62 4.68 22.81
CA LEU A 163 8.78 4.91 21.93
C LEU A 163 9.64 6.09 22.40
N ALA A 164 10.95 5.97 22.23
CA ALA A 164 11.88 7.05 22.56
C ALA A 164 11.84 8.17 21.50
N GLY A 165 11.65 9.43 21.94
CA GLY A 165 11.62 10.59 21.03
C GLY A 165 10.37 10.63 20.16
N ASP A 166 10.50 11.15 18.95
CA ASP A 166 9.39 11.33 18.01
C ASP A 166 9.76 10.82 16.60
N PRO A 167 9.89 9.49 16.41
CA PRO A 167 10.24 8.92 15.11
C PRO A 167 9.15 9.19 14.05
N ALA A 168 9.53 9.12 12.78
CA ALA A 168 8.56 9.04 11.69
C ALA A 168 7.81 7.70 11.79
N ALA A 169 6.53 7.69 11.45
CA ALA A 169 5.65 6.53 11.57
C ALA A 169 4.84 6.29 10.30
N TRP A 170 4.72 5.02 9.91
CA TRP A 170 3.86 4.50 8.84
C TRP A 170 2.82 3.58 9.45
N TRP A 171 1.56 3.99 9.36
CA TRP A 171 0.48 3.37 10.12
C TRP A 171 -0.87 3.51 9.43
N THR A 172 -1.81 2.71 9.90
CA THR A 172 -3.19 2.62 9.41
C THR A 172 -4.16 3.01 10.51
N PRO A 173 -5.19 3.82 10.27
CA PRO A 173 -6.24 4.02 11.28
C PRO A 173 -6.82 2.69 11.74
N ARG A 174 -7.01 2.54 13.05
CA ARG A 174 -7.66 1.36 13.61
C ARG A 174 -9.08 1.21 13.04
N ASN A 175 -9.28 0.20 12.20
CA ASN A 175 -10.56 -0.19 11.63
C ASN A 175 -10.76 -1.69 11.88
N LEU A 176 -11.85 -2.05 12.56
CA LEU A 176 -12.16 -3.44 12.90
C LEU A 176 -13.13 -4.10 11.91
N ALA A 177 -13.60 -3.35 10.90
CA ALA A 177 -14.38 -3.91 9.80
C ALA A 177 -13.52 -4.84 8.93
N TYR A 178 -14.14 -5.50 7.95
CA TYR A 178 -13.48 -6.48 7.09
C TYR A 178 -12.34 -5.88 6.25
N ASP A 179 -12.52 -4.64 5.81
CA ASP A 179 -11.56 -3.84 5.05
C ASP A 179 -10.53 -3.13 5.96
N GLY A 180 -10.35 -3.61 7.19
CA GLY A 180 -9.52 -2.98 8.21
C GLY A 180 -8.05 -2.82 7.80
N ASP A 181 -7.53 -3.75 7.01
CA ASP A 181 -6.18 -3.68 6.45
C ASP A 181 -6.14 -3.06 5.04
N GLU A 182 -7.29 -2.83 4.39
CA GLU A 182 -7.41 -2.31 3.01
C GLU A 182 -7.44 -0.77 2.92
N GLN A 183 -6.64 -0.14 3.78
CA GLN A 183 -6.55 1.31 3.86
C GLN A 183 -5.33 1.86 3.09
N LEU A 184 -5.30 3.19 2.93
CA LEU A 184 -4.06 3.89 2.55
C LEU A 184 -3.24 4.20 3.80
N TRP A 185 -1.93 3.99 3.72
CA TRP A 185 -1.03 4.19 4.84
C TRP A 185 -0.78 5.68 5.07
N ARG A 186 -0.67 6.07 6.34
CA ARG A 186 -0.37 7.43 6.76
C ARG A 186 1.09 7.54 7.17
N THR A 187 1.74 8.60 6.71
CA THR A 187 3.09 9.00 7.14
C THR A 187 2.96 10.20 8.09
N THR A 188 3.29 10.03 9.37
CA THR A 188 3.24 11.11 10.38
C THR A 188 4.45 11.09 11.30
N ALA A 189 4.58 12.09 12.17
CA ALA A 189 5.37 11.93 13.39
C ALA A 189 4.63 10.98 14.37
N TYR A 190 5.37 10.28 15.22
CA TYR A 190 4.82 9.40 16.26
C TYR A 190 3.90 10.15 17.24
N SER A 191 4.22 11.40 17.55
CA SER A 191 3.41 12.29 18.40
C SER A 191 2.05 12.63 17.80
N ALA A 192 1.94 12.61 16.47
CA ALA A 192 0.74 12.96 15.71
C ALA A 192 -0.08 11.73 15.24
N MET A 193 0.35 10.51 15.58
CA MET A 193 -0.37 9.32 15.18
C MET A 193 -1.62 9.08 16.03
N GLY A 194 -2.62 8.41 15.46
CA GLY A 194 -3.81 7.93 16.15
C GLY A 194 -3.74 6.45 16.51
N ASP A 195 -4.90 5.87 16.83
CA ASP A 195 -5.07 4.43 17.01
C ASP A 195 -4.82 3.70 15.69
N THR A 196 -4.21 2.51 15.75
CA THR A 196 -3.71 1.84 14.56
C THR A 196 -3.84 0.31 14.54
N MET A 197 -3.95 -0.25 13.33
CA MET A 197 -3.71 -1.68 13.05
C MET A 197 -2.21 -2.02 13.17
N THR A 198 -1.85 -3.31 13.15
CA THR A 198 -0.44 -3.74 13.08
C THR A 198 -0.19 -4.55 11.80
N PRO A 199 0.99 -4.46 11.17
CA PRO A 199 2.23 -3.84 11.65
C PRO A 199 2.25 -2.31 11.60
N ALA A 200 2.74 -1.67 12.67
CA ALA A 200 3.04 -0.24 12.71
C ALA A 200 4.56 -0.02 12.69
N THR A 201 5.06 0.76 11.73
CA THR A 201 6.50 0.89 11.46
C THR A 201 7.02 2.30 11.74
N PHE A 202 8.22 2.39 12.29
CA PHE A 202 8.86 3.61 12.79
C PHE A 202 10.29 3.76 12.29
N ARG A 203 10.74 5.00 12.11
CA ARG A 203 12.12 5.33 11.76
C ARG A 203 12.67 6.52 12.54
N TRP A 204 13.83 6.34 13.15
CA TRP A 204 14.61 7.42 13.77
C TRP A 204 15.59 8.07 12.79
N ALA A 205 16.01 9.30 13.10
CA ALA A 205 16.98 10.03 12.30
C ALA A 205 18.36 9.35 12.19
N ASP A 206 18.71 8.46 13.12
CA ASP A 206 19.95 7.69 13.08
C ASP A 206 19.88 6.45 12.17
N GLY A 207 18.75 6.22 11.52
CA GLY A 207 18.51 5.09 10.62
C GLY A 207 17.90 3.86 11.30
N THR A 208 17.80 3.82 12.63
CA THR A 208 17.11 2.73 13.32
C THR A 208 15.65 2.64 12.85
N HIS A 209 15.20 1.42 12.58
CA HIS A 209 13.80 1.13 12.27
C HIS A 209 13.23 0.17 13.32
N LEU A 210 11.92 0.29 13.57
CA LEU A 210 11.13 -0.61 14.42
C LEU A 210 9.83 -0.94 13.68
N SER A 211 9.41 -2.20 13.69
CA SER A 211 8.02 -2.58 13.40
C SER A 211 7.42 -3.29 14.61
N ILE A 212 6.23 -2.87 15.04
CA ILE A 212 5.47 -3.47 16.14
C ILE A 212 4.36 -4.33 15.54
N HIS A 213 4.35 -5.62 15.89
CA HIS A 213 3.36 -6.58 15.44
C HIS A 213 3.24 -7.76 16.41
N GLU A 214 2.66 -8.88 15.97
CA GLU A 214 2.52 -10.11 16.74
C GLU A 214 2.85 -11.36 15.94
N ALA A 215 3.08 -12.48 16.64
CA ALA A 215 3.36 -13.78 16.02
C ALA A 215 2.65 -14.93 16.78
N ASP A 216 2.39 -16.03 16.08
CA ASP A 216 1.73 -17.23 16.65
C ASP A 216 0.31 -16.91 17.18
N LEU A 217 -0.48 -16.18 16.39
CA LEU A 217 -1.87 -15.84 16.74
C LEU A 217 -2.77 -17.07 16.59
N VAL A 218 -3.10 -17.68 17.73
CA VAL A 218 -3.93 -18.89 17.80
C VAL A 218 -4.79 -18.88 19.07
N ASP A 219 -6.09 -19.09 18.91
CA ASP A 219 -7.07 -19.06 20.01
C ASP A 219 -7.00 -17.80 20.87
N TYR A 220 -6.82 -16.66 20.21
CA TYR A 220 -6.68 -15.34 20.80
C TYR A 220 -7.27 -14.30 19.85
N ALA A 221 -7.61 -13.12 20.35
CA ALA A 221 -8.05 -12.00 19.51
C ALA A 221 -6.85 -11.24 18.98
N ALA A 222 -6.93 -10.75 17.74
CA ALA A 222 -5.81 -10.02 17.14
C ALA A 222 -5.56 -8.68 17.87
N MET A 223 -4.31 -8.27 17.90
CA MET A 223 -3.82 -7.05 18.54
C MET A 223 -3.85 -5.88 17.57
N THR A 224 -4.58 -4.84 17.98
CA THR A 224 -4.44 -3.47 17.47
C THR A 224 -3.69 -2.61 18.50
N LEU A 225 -3.39 -1.36 18.16
CA LEU A 225 -2.74 -0.41 19.06
C LEU A 225 -3.60 0.84 19.25
N VAL A 226 -3.70 1.34 20.47
CA VAL A 226 -4.41 2.59 20.79
C VAL A 226 -3.47 3.59 21.47
N ARG A 227 -3.74 4.88 21.29
CA ARG A 227 -3.00 5.96 21.94
C ARG A 227 -3.43 6.09 23.39
N ASP A 228 -2.46 6.04 24.29
CA ASP A 228 -2.69 6.18 25.73
C ASP A 228 -1.56 7.00 26.37
N GLY A 229 -1.86 8.21 26.82
CA GLY A 229 -0.88 9.09 27.48
C GLY A 229 0.39 9.39 26.66
N GLY A 230 0.30 9.49 25.33
CA GLY A 230 1.45 9.69 24.44
C GLY A 230 2.25 8.41 24.11
N LYS A 231 1.77 7.26 24.59
CA LYS A 231 2.29 5.93 24.30
C LYS A 231 1.34 5.17 23.38
N LEU A 232 1.78 4.03 22.86
CA LEU A 232 0.89 3.01 22.31
C LEU A 232 0.61 1.95 23.36
N ARG A 233 -0.61 1.41 23.36
CA ARG A 233 -1.02 0.27 24.17
C ARG A 233 -1.67 -0.78 23.29
N ALA A 234 -1.38 -2.05 23.54
CA ALA A 234 -2.09 -3.15 22.91
C ALA A 234 -3.59 -3.05 23.23
N ALA A 235 -4.42 -3.20 22.20
CA ALA A 235 -5.86 -3.26 22.30
C ALA A 235 -6.33 -4.51 21.55
N LEU A 236 -6.81 -5.50 22.30
CA LEU A 236 -7.35 -6.72 21.71
C LEU A 236 -8.65 -6.41 20.99
N THR A 237 -8.87 -7.05 19.84
CA THR A 237 -10.15 -6.91 19.15
C THR A 237 -11.26 -7.50 20.01
N PRO A 238 -12.29 -6.72 20.38
CA PRO A 238 -13.36 -7.21 21.23
C PRO A 238 -14.19 -8.28 20.50
N THR A 239 -14.97 -9.03 21.27
CA THR A 239 -16.07 -9.84 20.75
C THR A 239 -17.36 -9.10 21.09
N PRO A 240 -18.18 -8.72 20.10
CA PRO A 240 -19.50 -8.14 20.37
C PRO A 240 -20.29 -9.01 21.36
N ASP A 241 -21.02 -8.37 22.27
CA ASP A 241 -21.84 -9.02 23.31
C ASP A 241 -21.11 -9.85 24.37
N ARG A 242 -19.77 -9.80 24.43
CA ARG A 242 -18.96 -10.48 25.45
C ARG A 242 -17.97 -9.53 26.13
N ALA A 243 -17.96 -9.52 27.47
CA ALA A 243 -17.00 -8.69 28.23
C ALA A 243 -15.53 -9.08 27.99
N ALA A 244 -15.27 -10.36 27.73
CA ALA A 244 -13.96 -10.86 27.36
C ALA A 244 -13.70 -10.70 25.86
N ALA A 245 -12.58 -10.09 25.49
CA ALA A 245 -12.05 -10.16 24.13
C ALA A 245 -11.52 -11.58 23.83
N VAL A 246 -10.92 -12.23 24.83
CA VAL A 246 -10.38 -13.60 24.72
C VAL A 246 -10.87 -14.45 25.86
N VAL A 247 -11.28 -15.67 25.52
CA VAL A 247 -11.56 -16.71 26.51
C VAL A 247 -10.78 -17.96 26.14
N THR A 248 -9.82 -18.35 26.98
CA THR A 248 -8.91 -19.48 26.72
C THR A 248 -8.62 -20.28 28.00
N THR A 249 -8.07 -21.48 27.86
CA THR A 249 -7.65 -22.31 28.99
C THR A 249 -6.26 -21.91 29.46
N THR A 250 -6.03 -21.96 30.78
CA THR A 250 -4.66 -21.87 31.32
C THR A 250 -3.77 -23.01 30.80
N GLY A 251 -2.45 -22.82 30.83
CA GLY A 251 -1.46 -23.73 30.23
C GLY A 251 -1.07 -23.39 28.78
N ARG A 252 -1.81 -22.48 28.13
CA ARG A 252 -1.45 -21.90 26.81
C ARG A 252 -0.84 -20.51 26.98
N ALA A 253 0.24 -20.24 26.24
CA ALA A 253 0.83 -18.90 26.18
C ALA A 253 0.04 -18.00 25.22
N THR A 254 0.04 -16.69 25.47
CA THR A 254 -0.50 -15.69 24.53
C THR A 254 0.29 -15.71 23.21
N PRO A 255 -0.23 -15.10 22.14
CA PRO A 255 0.58 -14.73 20.99
C PRO A 255 1.78 -13.88 21.43
N TRP A 256 2.85 -13.94 20.66
CA TRP A 256 4.01 -13.09 20.87
C TRP A 256 3.67 -11.65 20.51
N ARG A 257 4.15 -10.69 21.30
CA ARG A 257 4.29 -9.30 20.89
C ARG A 257 5.69 -9.15 20.34
N ALA A 258 5.82 -8.81 19.07
CA ALA A 258 7.06 -8.84 18.32
C ALA A 258 7.49 -7.44 17.90
N LEU A 259 8.76 -7.12 18.15
CA LEU A 259 9.39 -5.87 17.79
C LEU A 259 10.59 -6.19 16.89
N THR A 260 10.40 -6.07 15.57
CA THR A 260 11.51 -6.17 14.60
C THR A 260 12.28 -4.85 14.64
N ILE A 261 13.57 -4.89 15.01
CA ILE A 261 14.39 -3.70 15.23
C ILE A 261 15.70 -3.82 14.45
N THR A 262 15.83 -3.01 13.42
CA THR A 262 16.94 -3.11 12.45
C THR A 262 17.67 -1.79 12.31
N ARG A 263 18.85 -1.85 11.67
CA ARG A 263 19.70 -0.66 11.44
C ARG A 263 19.24 0.21 10.27
N ASP A 264 18.41 -0.33 9.39
CA ASP A 264 17.91 0.27 8.16
C ASP A 264 16.64 -0.46 7.68
N ALA A 265 15.97 0.11 6.67
CA ALA A 265 14.73 -0.42 6.12
C ALA A 265 14.91 -1.80 5.46
N ALA A 266 16.07 -2.05 4.85
CA ALA A 266 16.41 -3.34 4.25
C ALA A 266 16.32 -4.48 5.27
N GLY A 267 16.87 -4.27 6.47
CA GLY A 267 16.80 -5.27 7.53
C GLY A 267 15.39 -5.61 8.00
N LEU A 268 14.38 -4.75 7.83
CA LEU A 268 13.00 -5.10 8.15
C LEU A 268 12.47 -6.18 7.20
N VAL A 269 12.70 -6.00 5.90
CA VAL A 269 12.20 -6.89 4.84
C VAL A 269 12.94 -8.24 4.84
N ASP A 270 14.24 -8.23 5.16
CA ASP A 270 15.07 -9.43 5.24
C ASP A 270 14.87 -10.22 6.57
N SER A 271 14.02 -9.73 7.50
CA SER A 271 13.83 -10.38 8.80
C SER A 271 12.91 -11.61 8.73
N HIS A 272 13.33 -12.68 9.40
CA HIS A 272 12.49 -13.88 9.63
C HIS A 272 11.98 -13.98 11.08
N LEU A 273 11.90 -12.86 11.80
CA LEU A 273 11.53 -12.85 13.23
C LEU A 273 10.17 -13.54 13.47
N LEU A 274 9.13 -13.18 12.71
CA LEU A 274 7.79 -13.73 12.92
C LEU A 274 7.73 -15.23 12.63
N GLU A 275 8.35 -15.68 11.55
CA GLU A 275 8.44 -17.11 11.25
C GLU A 275 9.15 -17.85 12.40
N ASN A 276 10.29 -17.33 12.88
CA ASN A 276 11.05 -17.94 13.97
C ASN A 276 10.28 -18.01 15.30
N LEU A 277 9.27 -17.17 15.51
CA LEU A 277 8.39 -17.19 16.67
C LEU A 277 7.25 -18.21 16.58
N ASN A 278 6.97 -18.75 15.40
CA ASN A 278 5.92 -19.75 15.18
C ASN A 278 6.42 -21.19 15.41
N PRO A 279 5.55 -22.14 15.79
CA PRO A 279 5.88 -23.56 15.83
C PRO A 279 6.39 -24.11 14.48
N PRO A 280 7.16 -25.22 14.48
CA PRO A 280 7.49 -25.91 13.25
C PRO A 280 6.25 -26.59 12.62
N CYS A 281 6.33 -26.87 11.32
CA CYS A 281 5.36 -27.61 10.49
C CYS A 281 5.20 -29.10 10.87
N THR A 282 5.16 -29.47 12.15
CA THR A 282 5.20 -30.88 12.55
C THR A 282 4.02 -31.69 11.99
N ALA A 283 2.81 -31.12 11.99
CA ALA A 283 1.62 -31.85 11.55
C ALA A 283 1.57 -32.04 10.02
N VAL A 284 1.77 -30.96 9.24
CA VAL A 284 1.67 -31.00 7.78
C VAL A 284 2.92 -31.63 7.15
N CYS A 285 4.12 -31.30 7.63
CA CYS A 285 5.37 -31.76 7.05
C CYS A 285 5.79 -33.16 7.49
N ALA A 286 5.02 -33.82 8.36
CA ALA A 286 5.18 -35.25 8.61
C ALA A 286 4.68 -36.12 7.43
N GLY A 287 3.79 -35.57 6.59
CA GLY A 287 3.27 -36.20 5.39
C GLY A 287 3.98 -35.78 4.11
N ASP A 288 3.39 -36.15 2.97
CA ASP A 288 3.81 -35.65 1.66
C ASP A 288 3.44 -34.17 1.50
N THR A 289 4.43 -33.33 1.21
CA THR A 289 4.26 -31.88 0.96
C THR A 289 4.35 -31.52 -0.52
N SER A 290 4.40 -32.51 -1.43
CA SER A 290 4.55 -32.28 -2.87
C SER A 290 3.41 -31.50 -3.51
N TRP A 291 2.24 -31.45 -2.87
CA TRP A 291 1.06 -30.67 -3.28
C TRP A 291 1.17 -29.18 -2.93
N ILE A 292 2.11 -28.80 -2.05
CA ILE A 292 2.37 -27.40 -1.70
C ILE A 292 3.40 -26.85 -2.68
N LYS A 293 2.92 -26.25 -3.77
CA LYS A 293 3.79 -25.70 -4.81
C LYS A 293 3.51 -24.23 -5.03
N PRO A 294 4.52 -23.36 -4.82
CA PRO A 294 4.42 -21.99 -5.31
C PRO A 294 4.21 -21.97 -6.81
N THR A 295 3.29 -21.13 -7.28
CA THR A 295 2.91 -21.09 -8.70
C THR A 295 2.59 -19.67 -9.17
N LYS A 296 2.49 -19.51 -10.48
CA LYS A 296 1.87 -18.33 -11.09
C LYS A 296 0.48 -18.71 -11.58
N TYR A 297 -0.48 -17.78 -11.56
CA TYR A 297 -1.82 -18.02 -12.06
C TYR A 297 -2.36 -16.82 -12.85
N VAL A 298 -3.30 -17.06 -13.74
CA VAL A 298 -4.17 -16.02 -14.34
C VAL A 298 -5.56 -16.14 -13.73
N GLY A 299 -6.44 -15.16 -13.96
CA GLY A 299 -7.80 -15.26 -13.47
C GLY A 299 -8.83 -14.59 -14.36
N ILE A 300 -9.98 -15.25 -14.48
CA ILE A 300 -11.24 -14.57 -14.78
C ILE A 300 -11.55 -13.77 -13.51
N TRP A 301 -11.11 -12.50 -13.49
CA TRP A 301 -11.10 -11.65 -12.31
C TRP A 301 -11.07 -10.15 -12.65
N TRP A 302 -10.01 -9.68 -13.32
CA TRP A 302 -9.77 -8.25 -13.57
C TRP A 302 -10.90 -7.58 -14.37
N ALA A 303 -11.49 -8.32 -15.31
CA ALA A 303 -12.64 -7.86 -16.06
C ALA A 303 -13.91 -7.68 -15.20
N MET A 304 -14.08 -8.42 -14.10
CA MET A 304 -15.17 -8.19 -13.15
C MET A 304 -14.90 -6.96 -12.29
N GLN A 305 -13.65 -6.76 -11.87
CA GLN A 305 -13.25 -5.56 -11.13
C GLN A 305 -13.50 -4.27 -11.93
N HIS A 306 -13.32 -4.32 -13.26
CA HIS A 306 -13.64 -3.25 -14.19
C HIS A 306 -15.10 -3.24 -14.69
N GLN A 307 -15.99 -4.05 -14.11
CA GLN A 307 -17.42 -4.11 -14.45
C GLN A 307 -17.71 -4.49 -15.92
N GLN A 308 -16.73 -5.07 -16.61
CA GLN A 308 -16.89 -5.60 -17.97
C GLN A 308 -17.65 -6.93 -17.95
N TYR A 309 -17.41 -7.75 -16.93
CA TYR A 309 -18.14 -8.99 -16.64
C TYR A 309 -18.74 -8.96 -15.24
N THR A 310 -19.66 -9.89 -14.97
CA THR A 310 -20.31 -10.07 -13.66
C THR A 310 -19.89 -11.39 -13.03
N TRP A 311 -19.87 -11.44 -11.69
CA TRP A 311 -19.84 -12.73 -10.97
C TRP A 311 -21.18 -13.46 -11.06
N GLU A 312 -22.29 -12.70 -11.08
CA GLU A 312 -23.65 -13.23 -11.23
C GLU A 312 -23.87 -13.87 -12.61
N GLU A 313 -24.68 -14.93 -12.62
CA GLU A 313 -25.14 -15.61 -13.83
C GLU A 313 -25.97 -14.67 -14.72
N GLY A 314 -25.74 -14.73 -16.03
CA GLY A 314 -26.44 -13.91 -16.99
C GLY A 314 -25.61 -13.61 -18.25
N PRO A 315 -26.07 -12.72 -19.13
CA PRO A 315 -25.40 -12.44 -20.40
C PRO A 315 -23.96 -11.92 -20.29
N ARG A 316 -23.59 -11.36 -19.13
CA ARG A 316 -22.24 -10.84 -18.85
C ARG A 316 -21.43 -11.71 -17.87
N HIS A 317 -21.91 -12.91 -17.57
CA HIS A 317 -21.25 -13.79 -16.61
C HIS A 317 -19.79 -14.07 -17.01
N GLY A 318 -18.88 -13.84 -16.06
CA GLY A 318 -17.44 -14.00 -16.21
C GLY A 318 -16.99 -15.45 -16.22
N ALA A 319 -17.45 -16.29 -15.29
CA ALA A 319 -17.00 -17.67 -15.21
C ALA A 319 -17.85 -18.60 -16.08
N THR A 320 -17.56 -18.62 -17.39
CA THR A 320 -18.15 -19.60 -18.32
C THR A 320 -17.12 -20.67 -18.68
N THR A 321 -17.60 -21.88 -19.02
CA THR A 321 -16.73 -22.99 -19.46
C THR A 321 -15.82 -22.58 -20.62
N ALA A 322 -16.37 -21.94 -21.65
CA ALA A 322 -15.60 -21.53 -22.84
C ALA A 322 -14.51 -20.51 -22.51
N ARG A 323 -14.79 -19.54 -21.62
CA ARG A 323 -13.79 -18.55 -21.20
C ARG A 323 -12.71 -19.18 -20.33
N ALA A 324 -13.08 -20.11 -19.45
CA ALA A 324 -12.11 -20.86 -18.65
C ALA A 324 -11.16 -21.66 -19.54
N GLU A 325 -11.64 -22.34 -20.58
CA GLU A 325 -10.80 -23.04 -21.55
C GLU A 325 -9.86 -22.08 -22.30
N GLN A 326 -10.34 -20.89 -22.71
CA GLN A 326 -9.50 -19.85 -23.33
C GLN A 326 -8.36 -19.40 -22.39
N TYR A 327 -8.66 -19.14 -21.12
CA TYR A 327 -7.64 -18.75 -20.14
C TYR A 327 -6.68 -19.90 -19.81
N ILE A 328 -7.15 -21.15 -19.77
CA ILE A 328 -6.30 -22.34 -19.64
C ILE A 328 -5.32 -22.45 -20.80
N ASP A 329 -5.79 -22.21 -22.03
CA ASP A 329 -4.91 -22.28 -23.21
C ASP A 329 -3.86 -21.17 -23.20
N PHE A 330 -4.23 -19.95 -22.79
CA PHE A 330 -3.26 -18.88 -22.56
C PHE A 330 -2.24 -19.28 -21.48
N ALA A 331 -2.70 -19.74 -20.31
CA ALA A 331 -1.83 -20.12 -19.21
C ALA A 331 -0.83 -21.22 -19.61
N ALA A 332 -1.32 -22.25 -20.30
CA ALA A 332 -0.50 -23.36 -20.80
C ALA A 332 0.53 -22.89 -21.84
N ALA A 333 0.16 -21.99 -22.74
CA ALA A 333 1.06 -21.43 -23.75
C ALA A 333 2.20 -20.60 -23.14
N HIS A 334 1.98 -20.00 -21.97
CA HIS A 334 2.92 -19.08 -21.33
C HIS A 334 3.51 -19.60 -20.00
N HIS A 335 3.45 -20.92 -19.78
CA HIS A 335 4.02 -21.57 -18.59
C HIS A 335 3.50 -21.01 -17.25
N ILE A 336 2.22 -20.61 -17.24
CA ILE A 336 1.49 -20.20 -16.04
C ILE A 336 0.71 -21.40 -15.52
N GLY A 337 0.82 -21.67 -14.22
CA GLY A 337 0.43 -22.95 -13.64
C GLY A 337 -1.00 -23.02 -13.10
N GLY A 338 -1.76 -21.91 -13.08
CA GLY A 338 -3.09 -21.88 -12.51
C GLY A 338 -4.09 -20.98 -13.22
N LEU A 339 -5.37 -21.32 -13.11
CA LEU A 339 -6.51 -20.50 -13.49
C LEU A 339 -7.44 -20.29 -12.28
N LEU A 340 -7.60 -19.04 -11.86
CA LEU A 340 -8.69 -18.61 -10.98
C LEU A 340 -9.95 -18.31 -11.79
N ALA A 341 -11.12 -18.78 -11.32
CA ALA A 341 -12.40 -18.34 -11.85
C ALA A 341 -13.32 -17.95 -10.70
N GLU A 342 -13.59 -16.66 -10.55
CA GLU A 342 -14.61 -16.17 -9.61
C GLU A 342 -15.98 -16.10 -10.31
N GLY A 343 -17.06 -16.41 -9.59
CA GLY A 343 -18.39 -16.59 -10.19
C GLY A 343 -18.71 -18.03 -10.61
N TRP A 344 -17.80 -18.99 -10.38
CA TRP A 344 -17.97 -20.36 -10.91
C TRP A 344 -19.13 -21.14 -10.29
N ASN A 345 -19.61 -20.74 -9.11
CA ASN A 345 -20.57 -21.44 -8.27
C ASN A 345 -21.90 -20.69 -8.13
N LYS A 346 -22.92 -21.31 -7.53
CA LYS A 346 -24.22 -20.66 -7.23
C LYS A 346 -24.13 -19.78 -5.98
N GLY A 347 -24.99 -18.75 -5.91
CA GLY A 347 -25.17 -17.88 -4.73
C GLY A 347 -24.51 -16.50 -4.81
N TRP A 348 -24.12 -16.07 -6.02
CA TRP A 348 -23.62 -14.71 -6.29
C TRP A 348 -24.72 -13.65 -6.39
N ASP A 349 -26.00 -14.04 -6.33
CA ASP A 349 -27.12 -13.11 -6.32
C ASP A 349 -27.28 -12.42 -4.96
N GLY A 350 -27.52 -11.11 -4.96
CA GLY A 350 -27.86 -10.37 -3.75
C GLY A 350 -26.67 -10.13 -2.81
N SER A 351 -26.71 -10.66 -1.58
CA SER A 351 -25.76 -10.32 -0.50
C SER A 351 -24.47 -11.14 -0.51
N TRP A 352 -24.38 -12.16 -1.37
CA TRP A 352 -23.28 -13.14 -1.43
C TRP A 352 -23.10 -13.98 -0.15
N ALA A 353 -24.02 -13.90 0.82
CA ALA A 353 -23.92 -14.60 2.10
C ALA A 353 -24.37 -16.08 2.04
N ASP A 354 -25.13 -16.46 1.00
CA ASP A 354 -25.74 -17.79 0.82
C ASP A 354 -25.05 -18.61 -0.28
N GLN A 355 -23.73 -18.40 -0.44
CA GLN A 355 -22.91 -19.10 -1.43
C GLN A 355 -22.94 -20.62 -1.25
N ASP A 356 -23.06 -21.35 -2.37
CA ASP A 356 -22.94 -22.81 -2.44
C ASP A 356 -21.56 -23.17 -2.97
N PHE A 357 -20.73 -23.80 -2.13
CA PHE A 357 -19.33 -24.08 -2.48
C PHE A 357 -19.14 -25.41 -3.24
N THR A 358 -20.25 -26.07 -3.63
CA THR A 358 -20.27 -27.38 -4.28
C THR A 358 -20.99 -27.42 -5.62
N THR A 359 -21.93 -26.51 -5.85
CA THR A 359 -22.74 -26.47 -7.08
C THR A 359 -22.24 -25.37 -8.03
N PRO A 360 -21.80 -25.72 -9.25
CA PRO A 360 -21.39 -24.72 -10.23
C PRO A 360 -22.58 -23.93 -10.82
N ALA A 361 -22.30 -22.76 -11.39
CA ALA A 361 -23.21 -22.02 -12.27
C ALA A 361 -23.62 -22.86 -13.50
N ASP A 362 -24.79 -22.55 -14.10
CA ASP A 362 -25.38 -23.39 -15.17
C ASP A 362 -24.52 -23.42 -16.45
N ASP A 363 -23.71 -22.39 -16.67
CA ASP A 363 -22.81 -22.24 -17.81
C ASP A 363 -21.33 -22.58 -17.48
N PHE A 364 -21.06 -23.14 -16.30
CA PHE A 364 -19.75 -23.55 -15.84
C PHE A 364 -19.68 -25.06 -15.49
N ASP A 365 -19.11 -25.88 -16.37
CA ASP A 365 -18.88 -27.29 -16.10
C ASP A 365 -17.55 -27.47 -15.33
N LEU A 366 -17.60 -27.38 -14.00
CA LEU A 366 -16.42 -27.50 -13.14
C LEU A 366 -15.61 -28.78 -13.41
N PRO A 367 -16.20 -30.00 -13.45
CA PRO A 367 -15.46 -31.21 -13.80
C PRO A 367 -14.75 -31.14 -15.16
N ALA A 368 -15.41 -30.61 -16.20
CA ALA A 368 -14.82 -30.47 -17.52
C ALA A 368 -13.66 -29.47 -17.52
N VAL A 369 -13.82 -28.31 -16.89
CA VAL A 369 -12.78 -27.27 -16.77
C VAL A 369 -11.55 -27.81 -16.03
N VAL A 370 -11.75 -28.49 -14.90
CA VAL A 370 -10.65 -29.10 -14.13
C VAL A 370 -9.94 -30.18 -14.94
N ALA A 371 -10.69 -31.03 -15.66
CA ALA A 371 -10.11 -32.07 -16.51
C ALA A 371 -9.32 -31.45 -17.69
N TYR A 372 -9.84 -30.41 -18.32
CA TYR A 372 -9.17 -29.70 -19.41
C TYR A 372 -7.88 -29.04 -18.91
N GLY A 373 -7.94 -28.30 -17.79
CA GLY A 373 -6.77 -27.70 -17.14
C GLY A 373 -5.67 -28.73 -16.88
N LYS A 374 -6.01 -29.88 -16.29
CA LYS A 374 -5.06 -30.99 -16.07
C LYS A 374 -4.44 -31.51 -17.36
N SER A 375 -5.21 -31.63 -18.44
CA SER A 375 -4.69 -32.06 -19.75
C SER A 375 -3.69 -31.07 -20.36
N ARG A 376 -3.73 -29.81 -19.91
CA ARG A 376 -2.86 -28.70 -20.36
C ARG A 376 -1.79 -28.33 -19.33
N GLY A 377 -1.74 -29.01 -18.18
CA GLY A 377 -0.79 -28.72 -17.10
C GLY A 377 -1.11 -27.46 -16.29
N VAL A 378 -2.37 -27.03 -16.27
CA VAL A 378 -2.88 -25.86 -15.53
C VAL A 378 -3.80 -26.32 -14.42
N GLU A 379 -3.50 -25.94 -13.18
CA GLU A 379 -4.33 -26.23 -12.01
C GLU A 379 -5.53 -25.28 -11.96
N PHE A 380 -6.68 -25.76 -11.50
CA PHE A 380 -7.80 -24.88 -11.18
C PHE A 380 -7.60 -24.30 -9.77
N VAL A 381 -7.77 -22.99 -9.64
CA VAL A 381 -7.80 -22.26 -8.37
C VAL A 381 -9.27 -21.99 -8.06
N ALA A 382 -9.85 -22.76 -7.14
CA ALA A 382 -11.23 -22.57 -6.71
C ALA A 382 -11.39 -21.24 -5.96
N HIS A 383 -12.60 -20.69 -5.98
CA HIS A 383 -12.94 -19.49 -5.22
C HIS A 383 -14.10 -19.75 -4.26
N ASN A 384 -13.90 -19.45 -2.97
CA ASN A 384 -14.91 -19.47 -1.92
C ASN A 384 -15.04 -18.08 -1.29
N GLU A 385 -15.75 -17.18 -1.97
CA GLU A 385 -16.25 -15.94 -1.35
C GLU A 385 -17.38 -16.30 -0.38
N THR A 386 -17.35 -15.76 0.84
CA THR A 386 -18.28 -16.15 1.90
C THR A 386 -19.36 -15.12 2.19
N GLY A 387 -19.26 -13.90 1.65
CA GLY A 387 -20.12 -12.78 2.03
C GLY A 387 -20.06 -12.51 3.53
N ALA A 388 -18.88 -12.76 4.13
CA ALA A 388 -18.61 -12.76 5.57
C ALA A 388 -19.47 -13.73 6.43
N ASN A 389 -20.18 -14.68 5.82
CA ASN A 389 -21.00 -15.67 6.53
C ASN A 389 -20.20 -16.91 6.94
N LEU A 390 -19.49 -16.79 8.07
CA LEU A 390 -18.62 -17.86 8.58
C LEU A 390 -19.36 -19.18 8.85
N ASP A 391 -20.58 -19.11 9.38
CA ASP A 391 -21.35 -20.30 9.77
C ASP A 391 -21.84 -21.07 8.54
N ASN A 392 -22.25 -20.37 7.48
CA ASN A 392 -22.55 -21.00 6.19
C ASN A 392 -21.34 -21.73 5.62
N TYR A 393 -20.17 -21.07 5.62
CA TYR A 393 -18.96 -21.70 5.11
C TYR A 393 -18.52 -22.91 5.93
N GLU A 394 -18.54 -22.81 7.27
CA GLU A 394 -18.19 -23.94 8.15
C GLU A 394 -19.17 -25.11 8.04
N ALA A 395 -20.45 -24.87 7.72
CA ALA A 395 -21.42 -25.93 7.47
C ALA A 395 -21.14 -26.71 6.18
N GLN A 396 -20.52 -26.07 5.19
CA GLN A 396 -20.28 -26.65 3.85
C GLN A 396 -18.82 -27.08 3.62
N ILE A 397 -17.86 -26.64 4.45
CA ILE A 397 -16.41 -26.78 4.19
C ILE A 397 -15.96 -28.22 3.94
N ASP A 398 -16.52 -29.19 4.67
CA ASP A 398 -16.16 -30.60 4.50
C ASP A 398 -16.66 -31.16 3.17
N ALA A 399 -17.85 -30.75 2.72
CA ALA A 399 -18.40 -31.15 1.43
C ALA A 399 -17.63 -30.50 0.26
N ALA A 400 -17.31 -29.21 0.39
CA ALA A 400 -16.53 -28.45 -0.58
C ALA A 400 -15.11 -29.05 -0.74
N PHE A 401 -14.40 -29.27 0.37
CA PHE A 401 -13.04 -29.80 0.30
C PHE A 401 -13.00 -31.25 -0.17
N ALA A 402 -14.01 -32.07 0.17
CA ALA A 402 -14.14 -33.40 -0.42
C ALA A 402 -14.40 -33.35 -1.94
N LEU A 403 -15.15 -32.36 -2.44
CA LEU A 403 -15.32 -32.14 -3.88
C LEU A 403 -13.99 -31.77 -4.53
N TYR A 404 -13.26 -30.82 -3.96
CA TYR A 404 -11.97 -30.37 -4.47
C TYR A 404 -10.96 -31.51 -4.51
N GLU A 405 -10.86 -32.31 -3.45
CA GLU A 405 -9.99 -33.48 -3.42
C GLU A 405 -10.38 -34.51 -4.49
N ARG A 406 -11.67 -34.82 -4.67
CA ARG A 406 -12.15 -35.75 -5.72
C ARG A 406 -11.81 -35.26 -7.12
N LEU A 407 -11.97 -33.97 -7.37
CA LEU A 407 -11.62 -33.35 -8.64
C LEU A 407 -10.11 -33.10 -8.77
N GLY A 408 -9.34 -33.23 -7.69
CA GLY A 408 -7.91 -32.95 -7.58
C GLY A 408 -7.57 -31.47 -7.81
N ILE A 409 -8.32 -30.59 -7.15
CA ILE A 409 -8.09 -29.15 -7.03
C ILE A 409 -7.21 -28.93 -5.79
N HIS A 410 -6.06 -28.27 -5.95
CA HIS A 410 -5.08 -28.06 -4.87
C HIS A 410 -4.95 -26.61 -4.43
N TYR A 411 -5.69 -25.67 -5.02
CA TYR A 411 -5.58 -24.24 -4.74
C TYR A 411 -6.96 -23.64 -4.53
N LEU A 412 -7.06 -22.81 -3.50
CA LEU A 412 -8.29 -22.17 -3.07
C LEU A 412 -8.00 -20.71 -2.72
N LYS A 413 -8.69 -19.79 -3.40
CA LYS A 413 -8.88 -18.42 -2.93
C LYS A 413 -10.13 -18.38 -2.04
N THR A 414 -10.03 -17.84 -0.84
CA THR A 414 -11.18 -17.53 0.04
C THR A 414 -11.34 -16.02 0.16
N GLY A 415 -12.58 -15.53 0.29
CA GLY A 415 -12.88 -14.13 0.56
C GLY A 415 -13.94 -13.97 1.67
N TYR A 416 -13.91 -12.83 2.34
CA TYR A 416 -14.77 -12.51 3.49
C TYR A 416 -15.34 -11.09 3.40
N VAL A 417 -15.78 -10.70 2.20
CA VAL A 417 -16.31 -9.37 1.94
C VAL A 417 -17.60 -9.17 2.73
N GLY A 418 -17.65 -8.11 3.53
CA GLY A 418 -18.84 -7.71 4.29
C GLY A 418 -18.70 -7.85 5.81
N GLN A 419 -19.79 -7.56 6.53
CA GLN A 419 -19.78 -7.58 7.99
C GLN A 419 -20.06 -8.99 8.51
N ILE A 420 -19.13 -9.54 9.30
CA ILE A 420 -19.35 -10.81 9.99
C ILE A 420 -20.42 -10.64 11.07
N PRO A 421 -21.54 -11.37 11.04
CA PRO A 421 -22.60 -11.23 12.03
C PRO A 421 -22.09 -11.44 13.46
N GLY A 422 -22.27 -10.42 14.31
CA GLY A 422 -21.89 -10.47 15.73
C GLY A 422 -20.39 -10.57 16.01
N GLN A 423 -19.51 -10.37 15.02
CA GLN A 423 -18.05 -10.45 15.18
C GLN A 423 -17.33 -9.37 14.37
N TYR A 424 -16.03 -9.21 14.63
CA TYR A 424 -15.11 -8.51 13.74
C TYR A 424 -14.18 -9.52 13.08
N THR A 425 -13.58 -9.18 11.93
CA THR A 425 -12.57 -10.01 11.24
C THR A 425 -11.41 -10.39 12.17
N TYR A 426 -11.09 -9.52 13.12
CA TYR A 426 -9.96 -9.68 14.05
C TYR A 426 -10.34 -10.28 15.41
N SER A 427 -11.64 -10.56 15.66
CA SER A 427 -12.11 -11.16 16.92
C SER A 427 -11.62 -12.61 17.08
N GLN A 428 -11.57 -13.12 18.32
CA GLN A 428 -11.13 -14.50 18.61
C GLN A 428 -11.88 -15.56 17.77
N ARG A 429 -13.20 -15.40 17.55
CA ARG A 429 -14.01 -16.34 16.74
C ARG A 429 -13.53 -16.42 15.30
N SER A 430 -13.24 -15.27 14.68
CA SER A 430 -12.77 -15.16 13.29
C SER A 430 -11.34 -15.68 13.14
N VAL A 431 -10.45 -15.35 14.09
CA VAL A 431 -9.10 -15.95 14.15
C VAL A 431 -9.17 -17.49 14.20
N ASN A 432 -10.08 -18.04 15.00
CA ASN A 432 -10.29 -19.48 15.09
C ASN A 432 -10.88 -20.06 13.80
N HIS A 433 -11.78 -19.35 13.12
CA HIS A 433 -12.28 -19.72 11.81
C HIS A 433 -11.15 -19.84 10.77
N PHE A 434 -10.31 -18.80 10.60
CA PHE A 434 -9.21 -18.84 9.63
C PHE A 434 -8.24 -20.00 9.92
N ARG A 435 -8.00 -20.30 11.21
CA ARG A 435 -7.18 -21.45 11.61
C ARG A 435 -7.85 -22.77 11.24
N LEU A 436 -9.16 -22.90 11.44
CA LEU A 436 -9.94 -24.09 11.07
C LEU A 436 -9.87 -24.35 9.56
N VAL A 437 -10.05 -23.31 8.73
CA VAL A 437 -9.98 -23.40 7.27
C VAL A 437 -8.60 -23.90 6.84
N LEU A 438 -7.51 -23.32 7.37
CA LEU A 438 -6.14 -23.75 7.06
C LEU A 438 -5.88 -25.22 7.43
N GLN A 439 -6.38 -25.67 8.59
CA GLN A 439 -6.23 -27.05 9.06
C GLN A 439 -7.01 -28.04 8.21
N LYS A 440 -8.28 -27.75 7.90
CA LYS A 440 -9.11 -28.58 7.04
C LYS A 440 -8.56 -28.62 5.62
N ALA A 441 -8.13 -27.49 5.07
CA ALA A 441 -7.51 -27.43 3.75
C ALA A 441 -6.25 -28.30 3.69
N ALA A 442 -5.39 -28.24 4.71
CA ALA A 442 -4.21 -29.10 4.78
C ALA A 442 -4.55 -30.59 4.83
N ALA A 443 -5.63 -30.98 5.52
CA ALA A 443 -6.09 -32.37 5.59
C ALA A 443 -6.53 -32.91 4.21
N HIS A 444 -7.01 -32.03 3.32
CA HIS A 444 -7.42 -32.33 1.94
C HIS A 444 -6.37 -31.93 0.89
N LYS A 445 -5.14 -31.58 1.30
CA LYS A 445 -4.05 -31.17 0.40
C LYS A 445 -4.36 -29.93 -0.46
N ILE A 446 -5.03 -28.94 0.15
CA ILE A 446 -5.41 -27.68 -0.47
C ILE A 446 -4.55 -26.53 0.07
N ASN A 447 -3.99 -25.76 -0.84
CA ASN A 447 -3.32 -24.50 -0.60
C ASN A 447 -4.33 -23.36 -0.54
N VAL A 448 -4.13 -22.42 0.39
CA VAL A 448 -5.06 -21.33 0.68
C VAL A 448 -4.42 -19.98 0.35
N ILE A 449 -5.17 -19.16 -0.39
CA ILE A 449 -4.95 -17.76 -0.71
C ILE A 449 -6.10 -17.00 -0.05
N CYS A 450 -5.84 -16.17 0.95
CA CYS A 450 -6.88 -15.67 1.83
C CYS A 450 -7.07 -14.16 1.70
N HIS A 451 -8.19 -13.70 1.16
CA HIS A 451 -8.61 -12.30 1.07
C HIS A 451 -9.50 -11.94 2.28
N GLU A 452 -9.61 -10.64 2.63
CA GLU A 452 -10.34 -10.07 3.80
C GLU A 452 -10.17 -10.80 5.16
N CYS A 453 -9.07 -11.53 5.35
CA CYS A 453 -8.82 -12.26 6.58
C CYS A 453 -7.85 -11.54 7.50
N VAL A 454 -7.76 -12.02 8.73
CA VAL A 454 -6.84 -11.47 9.73
C VAL A 454 -5.42 -11.35 9.12
N HIS A 455 -4.75 -10.22 9.31
CA HIS A 455 -3.32 -10.04 9.07
C HIS A 455 -2.48 -11.27 9.51
N ALA A 456 -1.49 -11.63 8.70
CA ALA A 456 -0.63 -12.79 8.95
C ALA A 456 0.26 -12.60 10.19
N THR A 457 0.71 -13.68 10.82
CA THR A 457 1.48 -13.64 12.07
C THR A 457 2.64 -14.64 12.06
N GLY A 458 3.17 -14.94 10.87
CA GLY A 458 4.27 -15.89 10.63
C GLY A 458 3.85 -17.38 10.56
N GLU A 459 2.55 -17.68 10.56
CA GLU A 459 2.03 -19.05 10.63
C GLU A 459 2.34 -19.90 9.39
N VAL A 460 2.87 -19.32 8.31
CA VAL A 460 3.39 -20.05 7.13
C VAL A 460 4.46 -21.08 7.53
N ARG A 461 5.19 -20.86 8.62
CA ARG A 461 6.12 -21.86 9.18
C ARG A 461 5.40 -23.11 9.70
N THR A 462 4.22 -22.94 10.30
CA THR A 462 3.42 -24.03 10.87
C THR A 462 2.53 -24.67 9.80
N PHE A 463 1.96 -23.85 8.93
CA PHE A 463 1.02 -24.19 7.86
C PHE A 463 1.55 -23.68 6.52
N PRO A 464 2.48 -24.40 5.89
CA PRO A 464 3.04 -24.00 4.59
C PRO A 464 2.01 -24.00 3.46
N ASN A 465 0.79 -24.50 3.68
CA ASN A 465 -0.30 -24.36 2.72
C ASN A 465 -0.99 -22.98 2.76
N ALA A 466 -0.63 -22.08 3.68
CA ALA A 466 -1.03 -20.67 3.65
C ALA A 466 -0.13 -19.90 2.67
N LEU A 467 -0.44 -19.97 1.36
CA LEU A 467 0.45 -19.46 0.31
C LEU A 467 0.52 -17.93 0.25
N ALA A 468 -0.60 -17.27 0.51
CA ALA A 468 -0.67 -15.82 0.51
C ALA A 468 -1.93 -15.36 1.24
N ARG A 469 -1.93 -14.08 1.61
CA ARG A 469 -3.13 -13.36 2.00
C ARG A 469 -3.17 -12.03 1.27
N GLU A 470 -4.33 -11.45 1.05
CA GLU A 470 -4.39 -10.05 0.65
C GLU A 470 -4.17 -9.18 1.89
N ALA A 471 -5.22 -8.91 2.68
CA ALA A 471 -5.17 -8.12 3.91
C ALA A 471 -4.40 -6.80 3.69
N VAL A 472 -4.64 -6.14 2.56
CA VAL A 472 -4.09 -4.84 2.19
C VAL A 472 -4.85 -4.32 1.00
N ARG A 473 -4.85 -3.00 0.82
CA ARG A 473 -5.36 -2.37 -0.39
C ARG A 473 -4.53 -2.81 -1.61
N GLY A 474 -5.02 -3.82 -2.34
CA GLY A 474 -4.35 -4.50 -3.45
C GLY A 474 -4.56 -3.84 -4.82
N GLN A 475 -4.21 -4.54 -5.90
CA GLN A 475 -4.34 -4.06 -7.29
C GLN A 475 -5.80 -3.77 -7.69
N GLU A 476 -6.77 -4.46 -7.09
CA GLU A 476 -8.20 -4.25 -7.36
C GLU A 476 -8.70 -2.84 -7.08
N TYR A 477 -8.10 -2.16 -6.11
CA TYR A 477 -8.43 -0.77 -5.81
C TYR A 477 -8.07 0.19 -6.95
N ASP A 478 -7.18 -0.18 -7.89
CA ASP A 478 -6.95 0.58 -9.12
C ASP A 478 -8.09 0.44 -10.14
N ALA A 479 -8.95 -0.58 -10.03
CA ALA A 479 -10.09 -0.80 -10.91
C ALA A 479 -11.40 -0.17 -10.41
N PHE A 480 -11.65 -0.20 -9.10
CA PHE A 480 -12.95 0.23 -8.53
C PHE A 480 -12.92 1.49 -7.65
N SER A 481 -11.75 2.09 -7.42
CA SER A 481 -11.62 3.29 -6.57
C SER A 481 -10.76 4.37 -7.23
N ALA A 482 -10.32 5.38 -6.46
CA ALA A 482 -9.34 6.37 -6.91
C ALA A 482 -7.92 5.81 -7.13
N GLY A 483 -7.72 4.50 -6.93
CA GLY A 483 -6.46 3.79 -7.14
C GLY A 483 -5.43 3.91 -6.03
N ASN A 484 -4.24 3.39 -6.29
CA ASN A 484 -3.16 3.24 -5.32
C ASN A 484 -2.05 4.28 -5.57
N SER A 485 -1.72 5.09 -4.58
CA SER A 485 -0.66 6.10 -4.77
C SER A 485 0.72 5.46 -5.00
N PRO A 486 1.65 6.13 -5.71
CA PRO A 486 3.02 5.63 -5.87
C PRO A 486 3.72 5.31 -4.54
N GLU A 487 3.45 6.08 -3.48
CA GLU A 487 3.99 5.87 -2.13
C GLU A 487 3.39 4.63 -1.44
N HIS A 488 2.09 4.36 -1.61
CA HIS A 488 1.40 3.19 -1.02
C HIS A 488 2.13 1.89 -1.38
N THR A 489 2.40 1.72 -2.67
CA THR A 489 3.10 0.54 -3.21
C THR A 489 4.53 0.35 -2.65
N LEU A 490 5.14 1.42 -2.14
CA LEU A 490 6.47 1.39 -1.50
C LEU A 490 6.45 1.40 0.02
N THR A 491 5.26 1.47 0.62
CA THR A 491 5.08 1.37 2.06
C THR A 491 4.72 -0.07 2.46
N ILE A 492 3.98 -0.78 1.58
CA ILE A 492 3.59 -2.19 1.74
C ILE A 492 4.76 -3.10 2.17
N PRO A 493 5.95 -3.08 1.51
CA PRO A 493 7.09 -3.94 1.88
C PRO A 493 7.56 -3.80 3.33
N PHE A 494 7.36 -2.63 3.93
CA PHE A 494 7.87 -2.27 5.26
C PHE A 494 6.77 -2.23 6.33
N THR A 495 5.58 -2.71 5.99
CA THR A 495 4.43 -2.77 6.87
C THR A 495 3.67 -4.07 6.65
N ARG A 496 2.64 -4.10 5.80
CA ARG A 496 1.86 -5.32 5.52
C ARG A 496 2.73 -6.54 5.21
N MET A 497 3.73 -6.40 4.34
CA MET A 497 4.57 -7.53 3.93
C MET A 497 5.46 -8.08 5.05
N LEU A 498 5.66 -7.31 6.14
CA LEU A 498 6.36 -7.80 7.32
C LEU A 498 5.54 -8.85 8.08
N SER A 499 4.21 -8.87 7.91
CA SER A 499 3.31 -9.84 8.55
C SER A 499 3.34 -11.21 7.86
N GLY A 500 3.56 -11.21 6.54
CA GLY A 500 3.70 -12.42 5.73
C GLY A 500 3.44 -12.21 4.24
N PRO A 501 3.48 -13.32 3.46
CA PRO A 501 3.30 -13.32 2.01
C PRO A 501 2.00 -12.65 1.54
N MET A 502 2.03 -11.99 0.38
CA MET A 502 0.94 -11.14 -0.10
C MET A 502 0.49 -11.48 -1.52
N ASP A 503 -0.80 -11.69 -1.70
CA ASP A 503 -1.42 -11.80 -3.02
C ASP A 503 -1.84 -10.42 -3.52
N TYR A 504 -0.88 -9.65 -4.06
CA TYR A 504 -1.15 -8.29 -4.56
C TYR A 504 -1.86 -8.27 -5.92
N THR A 505 -1.81 -9.37 -6.66
CA THR A 505 -2.26 -9.51 -8.06
C THR A 505 -1.59 -8.56 -9.07
N PRO A 506 -0.24 -8.60 -9.23
CA PRO A 506 0.47 -7.70 -10.14
C PRO A 506 0.34 -8.11 -11.62
N GLY A 507 1.00 -7.34 -12.49
CA GLY A 507 1.26 -7.72 -13.87
C GLY A 507 0.31 -7.11 -14.89
N ILE A 508 -0.26 -5.94 -14.59
CA ILE A 508 -1.07 -5.19 -15.56
C ILE A 508 -0.17 -4.63 -16.68
N MET A 509 -0.46 -4.98 -17.93
CA MET A 509 0.25 -4.54 -19.13
C MET A 509 -0.48 -3.38 -19.81
N ASP A 510 -1.82 -3.39 -19.81
CA ASP A 510 -2.64 -2.26 -20.25
C ASP A 510 -3.06 -1.41 -19.04
N ILE A 511 -2.15 -0.53 -18.64
CA ILE A 511 -2.30 0.33 -17.45
C ILE A 511 -3.40 1.39 -17.61
N GLU A 512 -3.73 1.74 -18.85
CA GLU A 512 -4.71 2.78 -19.19
C GLU A 512 -6.09 2.19 -19.52
N TRP A 513 -6.27 0.88 -19.35
CA TRP A 513 -7.53 0.20 -19.65
C TRP A 513 -8.67 0.65 -18.72
N ASP A 514 -9.62 1.39 -19.28
CA ASP A 514 -10.84 1.84 -18.61
C ASP A 514 -12.07 1.58 -19.50
N PRO A 515 -12.57 0.33 -19.53
CA PRO A 515 -13.65 -0.05 -20.44
C PRO A 515 -14.98 0.65 -20.15
N GLN A 516 -15.14 1.21 -18.95
CA GLN A 516 -16.36 1.89 -18.52
C GLN A 516 -16.27 3.42 -18.62
N GLY A 517 -15.08 3.99 -18.92
CA GLY A 517 -14.87 5.43 -18.96
C GLY A 517 -15.09 6.12 -17.61
N LEU A 518 -14.73 5.45 -16.52
CA LEU A 518 -14.90 5.94 -15.14
C LEU A 518 -13.71 6.77 -14.64
N ASP A 519 -12.73 7.06 -15.51
CA ASP A 519 -11.46 7.73 -15.20
C ASP A 519 -10.68 6.97 -14.12
N ARG A 520 -10.64 5.63 -14.26
CA ARG A 520 -9.93 4.73 -13.35
C ARG A 520 -8.80 4.05 -14.11
N ARG A 521 -7.60 4.06 -13.52
CA ARG A 521 -6.42 3.44 -14.11
C ARG A 521 -5.48 2.93 -13.04
N VAL A 522 -4.54 2.11 -13.46
CA VAL A 522 -3.42 1.69 -12.61
C VAL A 522 -2.40 2.84 -12.48
N HIS A 523 -2.02 3.16 -11.24
CA HIS A 523 -1.12 4.29 -10.93
C HIS A 523 0.36 3.87 -10.89
N THR A 524 0.81 3.21 -11.95
CA THR A 524 2.20 2.73 -12.10
C THR A 524 2.64 2.82 -13.57
N THR A 525 3.90 2.50 -13.85
CA THR A 525 4.38 2.13 -15.19
C THR A 525 4.35 0.61 -15.35
N VAL A 526 4.41 0.10 -16.59
CA VAL A 526 4.48 -1.36 -16.86
C VAL A 526 5.74 -1.97 -16.24
N ALA A 527 6.86 -1.25 -16.24
CA ALA A 527 8.09 -1.75 -15.64
C ALA A 527 7.98 -1.93 -14.11
N LYS A 528 7.19 -1.08 -13.43
CA LYS A 528 6.90 -1.24 -12.00
C LYS A 528 6.04 -2.47 -11.72
N GLN A 529 5.05 -2.75 -12.56
CA GLN A 529 4.26 -3.99 -12.49
C GLN A 529 5.13 -5.25 -12.56
N LEU A 530 6.15 -5.27 -13.43
CA LEU A 530 7.12 -6.37 -13.49
C LEU A 530 7.98 -6.47 -12.21
N SER A 531 8.33 -5.34 -11.61
CA SER A 531 9.14 -5.33 -10.39
C SER A 531 8.40 -5.91 -9.17
N TYR A 532 7.06 -5.90 -9.16
CA TYR A 532 6.26 -6.44 -8.04
C TYR A 532 6.46 -7.94 -7.82
N TYR A 533 6.65 -8.74 -8.88
CA TYR A 533 6.99 -10.17 -8.77
C TYR A 533 8.26 -10.44 -7.95
N LEU A 534 9.13 -9.43 -7.78
CA LEU A 534 10.38 -9.50 -7.05
C LEU A 534 10.32 -8.75 -5.72
N ASN A 535 9.55 -7.67 -5.63
CA ASN A 535 9.46 -6.84 -4.43
C ASN A 535 8.35 -7.27 -3.46
N TYR A 536 7.34 -8.00 -3.93
CA TYR A 536 6.27 -8.55 -3.10
C TYR A 536 6.41 -10.07 -3.03
N ALA A 537 6.94 -10.57 -1.91
CA ALA A 537 7.07 -12.00 -1.70
C ALA A 537 5.69 -12.66 -1.56
N SER A 538 5.47 -13.75 -2.29
CA SER A 538 4.23 -14.51 -2.26
C SER A 538 4.48 -15.96 -2.63
N GLY A 539 3.67 -16.88 -2.07
CA GLY A 539 3.62 -18.27 -2.53
C GLY A 539 2.87 -18.42 -3.85
N VAL A 540 2.08 -17.42 -4.24
CA VAL A 540 1.40 -17.37 -5.54
C VAL A 540 1.54 -15.99 -6.17
N GLN A 541 1.75 -15.92 -7.48
CA GLN A 541 1.85 -14.64 -8.17
C GLN A 541 0.87 -14.62 -9.33
N MET A 542 -0.09 -13.70 -9.29
CA MET A 542 -1.00 -13.52 -10.41
C MET A 542 -0.29 -12.84 -11.59
N ALA A 543 -0.66 -13.20 -12.80
CA ALA A 543 -0.62 -12.34 -13.97
C ALA A 543 -2.05 -11.84 -14.17
N ALA A 544 -2.35 -10.69 -13.56
CA ALA A 544 -3.72 -10.26 -13.31
C ALA A 544 -4.49 -9.76 -14.54
N ASP A 545 -3.78 -9.31 -15.57
CA ASP A 545 -4.39 -8.68 -16.74
C ASP A 545 -5.15 -9.68 -17.64
N LEU A 546 -5.87 -9.16 -18.63
CA LEU A 546 -6.54 -9.99 -19.62
C LEU A 546 -5.51 -10.65 -20.56
N PRO A 547 -5.74 -11.90 -21.00
CA PRO A 547 -4.88 -12.59 -21.98
C PRO A 547 -4.53 -11.75 -23.22
N GLU A 548 -5.50 -10.99 -23.75
CA GLU A 548 -5.34 -10.10 -24.90
C GLU A 548 -4.38 -8.94 -24.64
N HIS A 549 -4.27 -8.44 -23.41
CA HIS A 549 -3.36 -7.34 -23.06
C HIS A 549 -1.90 -7.83 -22.95
N TYR A 550 -1.70 -9.12 -22.70
CA TYR A 550 -0.38 -9.73 -22.76
C TYR A 550 0.10 -9.98 -24.20
N ALA A 551 -0.80 -10.03 -25.18
CA ALA A 551 -0.46 -10.35 -26.56
C ALA A 551 0.48 -9.28 -27.17
N GLY A 552 1.74 -9.64 -27.39
CA GLY A 552 2.75 -8.74 -27.93
C GLY A 552 3.40 -7.80 -26.90
N ALA A 553 2.96 -7.83 -25.63
CA ALA A 553 3.57 -7.06 -24.56
C ALA A 553 4.98 -7.60 -24.22
N PRO A 554 6.05 -6.79 -24.30
CA PRO A 554 7.40 -7.27 -24.03
C PRO A 554 7.61 -7.77 -22.58
N GLY A 555 6.75 -7.33 -21.66
CA GLY A 555 6.73 -7.75 -20.25
C GLY A 555 6.30 -9.20 -20.02
N LEU A 556 5.49 -9.79 -20.92
CA LEU A 556 5.05 -11.19 -20.79
C LEU A 556 6.23 -12.15 -20.69
N ARG A 557 7.29 -11.89 -21.48
CA ARG A 557 8.51 -12.69 -21.46
C ARG A 557 9.18 -12.73 -20.09
N PHE A 558 9.11 -11.65 -19.31
CA PHE A 558 9.62 -11.65 -17.94
C PHE A 558 8.73 -12.51 -17.03
N ILE A 559 7.41 -12.38 -17.14
CA ILE A 559 6.44 -13.15 -16.35
C ILE A 559 6.62 -14.65 -16.59
N GLU A 560 6.83 -15.09 -17.83
CA GLU A 560 7.12 -16.49 -18.17
C GLU A 560 8.35 -17.01 -17.40
N GLN A 561 9.38 -16.18 -17.24
CA GLN A 561 10.69 -16.56 -16.70
C GLN A 561 10.81 -16.43 -15.18
N VAL A 562 10.12 -15.47 -14.57
CA VAL A 562 10.25 -15.20 -13.13
C VAL A 562 9.68 -16.36 -12.32
N PRO A 563 10.43 -16.90 -11.34
CA PRO A 563 9.95 -17.99 -10.49
C PRO A 563 9.04 -17.47 -9.36
N ALA A 564 8.28 -18.37 -8.75
CA ALA A 564 7.49 -18.10 -7.54
C ALA A 564 8.16 -18.63 -6.25
N ARG A 565 9.39 -19.15 -6.35
CA ARG A 565 10.18 -19.69 -5.23
C ARG A 565 11.62 -19.22 -5.31
N TRP A 566 12.18 -18.92 -4.15
CA TRP A 566 13.51 -18.35 -4.01
C TRP A 566 14.38 -19.23 -3.11
N ASP A 567 15.64 -19.39 -3.52
CA ASP A 567 16.67 -20.02 -2.70
C ASP A 567 17.28 -19.01 -1.71
N GLU A 568 17.27 -17.74 -2.08
CA GLU A 568 17.91 -16.65 -1.36
C GLU A 568 17.30 -15.32 -1.78
N SER A 569 17.03 -14.45 -0.81
CA SER A 569 16.56 -13.07 -1.03
C SER A 569 17.45 -12.07 -0.30
N ARG A 570 17.65 -10.89 -0.90
CA ARG A 570 18.46 -9.80 -0.32
C ARG A 570 17.91 -8.46 -0.77
N VAL A 571 17.60 -7.58 0.18
CA VAL A 571 17.32 -6.18 -0.15
C VAL A 571 18.65 -5.42 -0.34
N LEU A 572 18.87 -4.90 -1.55
CA LEU A 572 20.09 -4.18 -1.93
C LEU A 572 20.05 -2.70 -1.55
N SER A 573 18.87 -2.08 -1.66
CA SER A 573 18.63 -0.67 -1.30
C SER A 573 17.15 -0.47 -0.98
N ALA A 574 16.86 0.31 0.05
CA ALA A 574 15.49 0.55 0.48
C ALA A 574 15.34 1.88 1.23
N ALA A 575 14.26 2.58 0.94
CA ALA A 575 13.72 3.66 1.77
C ALA A 575 12.19 3.65 1.68
N ILE A 576 11.53 3.59 2.84
CA ILE A 576 10.06 3.50 2.95
C ILE A 576 9.41 4.67 2.20
N GLY A 577 8.45 4.35 1.32
CA GLY A 577 7.73 5.33 0.50
C GLY A 577 8.53 5.92 -0.68
N ASP A 578 9.82 5.57 -0.81
CA ASP A 578 10.71 6.17 -1.82
C ASP A 578 11.21 5.17 -2.86
N HIS A 579 11.89 4.10 -2.44
CA HIS A 579 12.40 3.10 -3.36
C HIS A 579 12.67 1.74 -2.68
N LEU A 580 12.66 0.68 -3.48
CA LEU A 580 13.06 -0.67 -3.07
C LEU A 580 13.77 -1.37 -4.22
N VAL A 581 14.91 -2.00 -3.92
CA VAL A 581 15.67 -2.86 -4.82
C VAL A 581 15.92 -4.20 -4.14
N THR A 582 15.32 -5.27 -4.64
CA THR A 582 15.45 -6.63 -4.10
C THR A 582 16.12 -7.54 -5.11
N ALA A 583 17.13 -8.30 -4.68
CA ALA A 583 17.75 -9.37 -5.45
C ALA A 583 17.30 -10.73 -4.91
N ARG A 584 16.94 -11.66 -5.78
CA ARG A 584 16.54 -13.02 -5.41
C ARG A 584 17.16 -14.07 -6.31
N ARG A 585 17.58 -15.20 -5.75
CA ARG A 585 18.15 -16.32 -6.49
C ARG A 585 17.16 -17.46 -6.59
N SER A 586 17.09 -18.11 -7.75
CA SER A 586 16.40 -19.38 -7.94
C SER A 586 17.25 -20.28 -8.83
N GLY A 587 17.75 -21.37 -8.26
CA GLY A 587 18.75 -22.21 -8.92
C GLY A 587 20.03 -21.42 -9.21
N SER A 588 20.44 -21.40 -10.48
CA SER A 588 21.59 -20.63 -10.94
C SER A 588 21.30 -19.17 -11.24
N ASP A 589 20.04 -18.79 -11.35
CA ASP A 589 19.63 -17.50 -11.89
C ASP A 589 19.32 -16.54 -10.76
N TRP A 590 19.66 -15.27 -10.97
CA TRP A 590 19.30 -14.18 -10.09
C TRP A 590 18.30 -13.26 -10.78
N TYR A 591 17.45 -12.63 -9.98
CA TYR A 591 16.47 -11.66 -10.44
C TYR A 591 16.57 -10.42 -9.56
N VAL A 592 16.47 -9.23 -10.15
CA VAL A 592 16.46 -7.95 -9.42
C VAL A 592 15.23 -7.14 -9.82
N GLY A 593 14.47 -6.69 -8.82
CA GLY A 593 13.35 -5.77 -9.00
C GLY A 593 13.68 -4.45 -8.33
N ALA A 594 13.62 -3.35 -9.08
CA ALA A 594 13.75 -2.00 -8.58
C ALA A 594 12.46 -1.23 -8.84
N MET A 595 12.00 -0.44 -7.86
CA MET A 595 10.83 0.43 -8.01
C MET A 595 10.98 1.73 -7.24
N THR A 596 10.32 2.79 -7.72
CA THR A 596 10.34 4.14 -7.13
C THR A 596 8.93 4.68 -6.86
N GLY A 597 8.85 5.68 -5.98
CA GLY A 597 7.64 6.37 -5.57
C GLY A 597 7.34 7.55 -6.47
N ASP A 598 6.97 8.67 -5.87
CA ASP A 598 6.42 9.83 -6.58
C ASP A 598 7.46 10.69 -7.33
N ARG A 599 8.74 10.26 -7.32
CA ARG A 599 9.82 10.91 -8.07
C ARG A 599 10.49 9.94 -9.05
N ALA A 600 10.81 10.44 -10.23
CA ALA A 600 11.77 9.79 -11.11
C ALA A 600 13.15 9.84 -10.45
N GLN A 601 13.90 8.74 -10.52
CA GLN A 601 15.24 8.67 -9.94
C GLN A 601 16.10 7.60 -10.60
N THR A 602 17.42 7.77 -10.49
CA THR A 602 18.40 6.77 -10.94
C THR A 602 19.02 6.09 -9.72
N LEU A 603 18.88 4.77 -9.66
CA LEU A 603 19.43 3.93 -8.59
C LEU A 603 20.56 3.07 -9.14
N ASP A 604 21.61 2.91 -8.34
CA ASP A 604 22.74 2.04 -8.67
C ASP A 604 22.89 0.94 -7.63
N PHE A 605 23.12 -0.29 -8.07
CA PHE A 605 23.34 -1.44 -7.20
C PHE A 605 24.50 -2.31 -7.67
N ARG A 606 25.25 -2.86 -6.72
CA ARG A 606 26.40 -3.73 -7.00
C ARG A 606 25.92 -5.14 -7.33
N LEU A 607 26.57 -5.80 -8.28
CA LEU A 607 26.27 -7.18 -8.68
C LEU A 607 27.09 -8.24 -7.94
N ASP A 608 27.67 -7.91 -6.79
CA ASP A 608 28.59 -8.80 -6.07
C ASP A 608 27.95 -10.10 -5.55
N PHE A 609 26.62 -10.19 -5.57
CA PHE A 609 25.85 -11.41 -5.33
C PHE A 609 25.92 -12.46 -6.45
N LEU A 610 26.27 -12.09 -7.69
CA LEU A 610 26.32 -13.01 -8.83
C LEU A 610 27.48 -14.04 -8.73
N GLY A 611 28.47 -13.83 -7.87
CA GLY A 611 29.64 -14.71 -7.82
C GLY A 611 30.53 -14.61 -9.07
N ARG A 612 31.45 -15.58 -9.25
CA ARG A 612 32.47 -15.50 -10.31
C ARG A 612 31.94 -15.91 -11.68
N GLY A 613 32.48 -15.31 -12.74
CA GLY A 613 32.16 -15.63 -14.13
C GLY A 613 31.43 -14.50 -14.84
N ASP A 614 31.13 -14.73 -16.12
CA ASP A 614 30.30 -13.84 -16.93
C ASP A 614 28.84 -14.26 -16.82
N TRP A 615 27.97 -13.26 -16.82
CA TRP A 615 26.52 -13.40 -16.66
C TRP A 615 25.82 -12.65 -17.78
N VAL A 616 24.71 -13.19 -18.28
CA VAL A 616 23.80 -12.46 -19.16
C VAL A 616 22.80 -11.72 -18.28
N ALA A 617 22.77 -10.40 -18.40
CA ALA A 617 21.72 -9.55 -17.86
C ALA A 617 20.67 -9.29 -18.95
N GLU A 618 19.41 -9.65 -18.69
CA GLU A 618 18.23 -9.28 -19.49
C GLU A 618 17.38 -8.32 -18.65
N SER A 619 17.25 -7.07 -19.09
CA SER A 619 16.60 -6.00 -18.32
C SER A 619 15.34 -5.53 -19.02
N TRP A 620 14.25 -5.39 -18.26
CA TRP A 620 13.01 -4.72 -18.62
C TRP A 620 12.89 -3.50 -17.72
N THR A 621 12.93 -2.30 -18.31
CA THR A 621 12.99 -1.05 -17.55
C THR A 621 12.13 -0.01 -18.22
N ASP A 622 11.70 1.01 -17.48
CA ASP A 622 11.08 2.20 -18.07
C ASP A 622 11.94 2.69 -19.26
N ALA A 623 11.33 2.86 -20.44
CA ALA A 623 11.99 3.48 -21.57
C ALA A 623 12.17 4.99 -21.32
N ALA A 624 13.03 5.66 -22.09
CA ALA A 624 13.19 7.11 -22.00
C ALA A 624 11.91 7.89 -22.35
N ALA A 625 11.03 7.30 -23.15
CA ALA A 625 9.74 7.88 -23.52
C ALA A 625 8.62 7.60 -22.50
N THR A 626 8.86 6.75 -21.49
CA THR A 626 7.89 6.45 -20.45
C THR A 626 7.63 7.68 -19.61
N ASP A 627 6.35 8.00 -19.42
CA ASP A 627 5.87 9.07 -18.54
C ASP A 627 4.67 8.55 -17.73
N TYR A 628 4.74 8.69 -16.41
CA TYR A 628 3.71 8.20 -15.49
C TYR A 628 2.28 8.66 -15.80
N ALA A 629 2.14 9.89 -16.29
CA ALA A 629 0.85 10.55 -16.42
C ALA A 629 0.24 10.38 -17.81
N THR A 630 1.08 10.30 -18.84
CA THR A 630 0.65 10.43 -20.24
C THR A 630 1.14 9.31 -21.15
N ASN A 631 2.09 8.48 -20.70
CA ASN A 631 2.64 7.40 -21.51
C ASN A 631 3.28 6.31 -20.60
N PRO A 632 2.51 5.61 -19.75
CA PRO A 632 3.06 4.72 -18.71
C PRO A 632 3.48 3.33 -19.22
N VAL A 633 3.16 3.01 -20.47
CA VAL A 633 3.31 1.67 -21.09
C VAL A 633 4.69 1.37 -21.68
N PRO A 634 5.44 2.31 -22.31
CA PRO A 634 6.70 1.98 -22.98
C PRO A 634 7.70 1.29 -22.07
N LEU A 635 8.33 0.24 -22.59
CA LEU A 635 9.26 -0.62 -21.88
C LEU A 635 10.51 -0.85 -22.74
N ALA A 636 11.68 -0.51 -22.23
CA ALA A 636 12.96 -0.82 -22.86
C ALA A 636 13.43 -2.21 -22.43
N VAL A 637 13.89 -3.01 -23.40
CA VAL A 637 14.42 -4.36 -23.17
C VAL A 637 15.86 -4.46 -23.66
N ASP A 638 16.81 -4.60 -22.75
CA ASP A 638 18.24 -4.62 -23.04
C ASP A 638 18.91 -5.92 -22.61
N ARG A 639 20.00 -6.27 -23.31
CA ARG A 639 20.82 -7.45 -23.01
C ARG A 639 22.30 -7.14 -23.05
N SER A 640 23.02 -7.59 -22.03
CA SER A 640 24.48 -7.41 -21.95
C SER A 640 25.17 -8.47 -21.11
N ILE A 641 26.49 -8.60 -21.28
CA ILE A 641 27.34 -9.41 -20.42
C ILE A 641 27.81 -8.57 -19.22
N VAL A 642 27.60 -9.07 -18.01
CA VAL A 642 28.04 -8.48 -16.73
C VAL A 642 28.89 -9.48 -15.92
N THR A 643 29.52 -9.00 -14.85
CA THR A 643 30.18 -9.79 -13.81
C THR A 643 29.84 -9.22 -12.43
N ALA A 644 30.17 -9.95 -11.37
CA ALA A 644 30.04 -9.49 -9.99
C ALA A 644 30.84 -8.23 -9.62
N ARG A 645 31.69 -7.71 -10.52
CA ARG A 645 32.42 -6.44 -10.30
C ARG A 645 31.63 -5.21 -10.77
N ASP A 646 30.61 -5.41 -11.59
CA ASP A 646 29.86 -4.33 -12.20
C ASP A 646 28.87 -3.71 -11.20
N THR A 647 28.54 -2.44 -11.45
CA THR A 647 27.42 -1.73 -10.83
C THR A 647 26.36 -1.51 -11.90
N PHE A 648 25.17 -2.07 -11.67
CA PHE A 648 24.04 -1.97 -12.59
C PHE A 648 23.16 -0.78 -12.22
N THR A 649 22.49 -0.20 -13.21
CA THR A 649 21.73 1.05 -13.07
C THR A 649 20.26 0.84 -13.43
N ALA A 650 19.38 1.36 -12.58
CA ALA A 650 17.94 1.46 -12.80
C ALA A 650 17.55 2.94 -12.91
N ALA A 651 17.19 3.39 -14.11
CA ALA A 651 16.73 4.76 -14.37
C ALA A 651 15.20 4.78 -14.43
N LEU A 652 14.59 5.00 -13.26
CA LEU A 652 13.17 4.83 -13.01
C LEU A 652 12.40 6.12 -13.25
N GLU A 653 11.24 6.00 -13.89
CA GLU A 653 10.27 7.10 -14.01
C GLU A 653 9.54 7.33 -12.68
N ARG A 654 8.76 8.42 -12.53
CA ARG A 654 7.78 8.52 -11.44
C ARG A 654 6.87 7.28 -11.45
N SER A 655 6.63 6.68 -10.27
CA SER A 655 5.97 5.37 -10.12
C SER A 655 6.51 4.32 -11.10
N GLY A 656 7.82 4.39 -11.36
CA GLY A 656 8.59 3.60 -12.31
C GLY A 656 9.18 2.32 -11.73
N GLY A 657 9.72 1.48 -12.59
CA GLY A 657 10.38 0.24 -12.19
C GLY A 657 11.37 -0.34 -13.18
N GLN A 658 12.03 -1.39 -12.73
CA GLN A 658 12.94 -2.22 -13.52
C GLN A 658 12.91 -3.65 -12.98
N ALA A 659 12.83 -4.62 -13.87
CA ALA A 659 13.05 -6.03 -13.57
C ALA A 659 14.25 -6.54 -14.39
N VAL A 660 15.14 -7.32 -13.78
CA VAL A 660 16.33 -7.86 -14.45
C VAL A 660 16.47 -9.34 -14.12
N ARG A 661 16.74 -10.16 -15.13
CA ARG A 661 17.19 -11.55 -14.95
C ARG A 661 18.69 -11.62 -15.25
N PHE A 662 19.43 -12.27 -14.36
CA PHE A 662 20.82 -12.63 -14.53
C PHE A 662 20.95 -14.14 -14.57
N ARG A 663 21.46 -14.68 -15.67
CA ARG A 663 21.80 -16.11 -15.78
C ARG A 663 23.28 -16.29 -16.11
N PRO A 664 23.92 -17.40 -15.74
CA PRO A 664 25.28 -17.67 -16.17
C PRO A 664 25.41 -17.60 -17.70
N ALA A 665 26.45 -16.95 -18.19
CA ALA A 665 26.71 -16.87 -19.62
C ALA A 665 27.22 -18.21 -20.15
N THR A 666 26.73 -18.59 -21.33
CA THR A 666 27.18 -19.77 -22.07
C THR A 666 28.09 -19.35 -23.24
N ARG A 667 28.81 -20.31 -23.83
CA ARG A 667 29.63 -20.04 -25.03
C ARG A 667 28.83 -19.54 -26.24
N GLY A 668 27.51 -19.74 -26.25
CA GLY A 668 26.62 -19.26 -27.31
C GLY A 668 26.22 -17.79 -27.17
N ASP A 669 26.41 -17.19 -25.99
CA ASP A 669 25.97 -15.82 -25.71
C ASP A 669 26.92 -14.78 -26.34
N ARG A 670 26.57 -14.32 -27.55
CA ARG A 670 27.29 -13.25 -28.27
C ARG A 670 26.65 -11.89 -28.00
N LEU A 671 26.79 -11.40 -26.76
CA LEU A 671 26.22 -10.12 -26.31
C LEU A 671 27.32 -9.08 -26.02
N PRO A 672 27.03 -7.78 -26.16
CA PRO A 672 27.98 -6.73 -25.80
C PRO A 672 28.24 -6.72 -24.29
N ARG A 673 29.45 -6.31 -23.88
CA ARG A 673 29.75 -6.05 -22.47
C ARG A 673 28.91 -4.88 -21.97
N TYR A 674 28.40 -5.01 -20.74
CA TYR A 674 27.71 -3.94 -20.06
C TYR A 674 28.63 -2.74 -19.83
N THR A 675 28.14 -1.57 -20.21
CA THR A 675 28.71 -0.27 -19.90
C THR A 675 27.67 0.51 -19.10
N ARG A 676 28.03 0.92 -17.88
CA ARG A 676 27.15 1.74 -17.03
C ARG A 676 26.75 3.04 -17.76
N PRO A 677 25.48 3.47 -17.67
CA PRO A 677 25.04 4.74 -18.22
C PRO A 677 25.90 5.92 -17.75
N ALA A 678 26.28 6.76 -18.70
CA ALA A 678 27.01 8.00 -18.46
C ALA A 678 26.41 9.08 -19.36
N LEU A 679 25.51 9.87 -18.78
CA LEU A 679 24.79 10.92 -19.49
C LEU A 679 25.62 12.20 -19.48
N THR A 680 25.88 12.74 -20.67
CA THR A 680 26.69 13.96 -20.83
C THR A 680 26.02 14.93 -21.78
N VAL A 681 26.09 16.23 -21.48
CA VAL A 681 25.59 17.28 -22.38
C VAL A 681 26.52 17.41 -23.58
N THR A 682 26.03 17.07 -24.78
CA THR A 682 26.82 17.05 -26.02
C THR A 682 26.53 18.23 -26.94
N ALA A 683 25.33 18.81 -26.85
CA ALA A 683 24.97 20.04 -27.57
C ALA A 683 24.13 20.97 -26.68
N LEU A 684 24.21 22.26 -26.99
CA LEU A 684 23.44 23.31 -26.33
C LEU A 684 22.95 24.26 -27.43
N ASP A 685 21.64 24.46 -27.50
CA ASP A 685 20.96 25.31 -28.46
C ASP A 685 20.18 26.41 -27.75
N ALA A 686 20.32 27.64 -28.25
CA ALA A 686 19.64 28.84 -27.75
C ALA A 686 19.64 29.93 -28.84
N PRO A 687 18.66 30.85 -28.84
CA PRO A 687 18.66 31.99 -29.75
C PRO A 687 19.91 32.87 -29.61
N ALA A 688 20.41 33.39 -30.73
CA ALA A 688 21.57 34.28 -30.73
C ALA A 688 21.24 35.69 -30.18
N ALA A 689 19.99 36.13 -30.32
CA ALA A 689 19.48 37.40 -29.82
C ALA A 689 17.99 37.28 -29.48
N VAL A 690 17.53 38.04 -28.49
CA VAL A 690 16.12 38.15 -28.06
C VAL A 690 15.82 39.56 -27.57
N GLU A 691 14.55 39.94 -27.46
CA GLU A 691 14.17 41.22 -26.85
C GLU A 691 14.31 41.16 -25.32
N SER A 692 14.73 42.26 -24.71
CA SER A 692 14.76 42.38 -23.25
C SER A 692 13.34 42.23 -22.68
N GLY A 693 13.15 41.24 -21.82
CA GLY A 693 11.86 40.84 -21.26
C GLY A 693 11.28 39.54 -21.81
N ASP A 694 11.88 38.95 -22.85
CA ASP A 694 11.45 37.68 -23.43
C ASP A 694 11.71 36.47 -22.52
N ILE A 695 10.85 35.46 -22.65
CA ILE A 695 11.09 34.10 -22.14
C ILE A 695 11.78 33.29 -23.23
N VAL A 696 12.99 32.83 -22.95
CA VAL A 696 13.84 32.13 -23.90
C VAL A 696 13.92 30.66 -23.57
N THR A 697 13.74 29.81 -24.58
CA THR A 697 13.97 28.36 -24.45
C THR A 697 15.42 28.03 -24.76
N ILE A 698 16.06 27.30 -23.84
CA ILE A 698 17.41 26.76 -23.98
C ILE A 698 17.29 25.23 -24.00
N THR A 699 17.78 24.59 -25.05
CA THR A 699 17.70 23.14 -25.21
C THR A 699 19.09 22.52 -25.08
N ALA A 700 19.25 21.59 -24.15
CA ALA A 700 20.47 20.80 -24.02
C ALA A 700 20.23 19.38 -24.54
N THR A 701 21.10 18.92 -25.44
CA THR A 701 21.12 17.52 -25.89
C THR A 701 22.04 16.73 -24.98
N VAL A 702 21.53 15.64 -24.43
CA VAL A 702 22.22 14.72 -23.55
C VAL A 702 22.38 13.38 -24.24
N THR A 703 23.60 12.84 -24.24
CA THR A 703 23.90 11.55 -24.86
C THR A 703 24.18 10.53 -23.78
N ASN A 704 23.45 9.40 -23.83
CA ASN A 704 23.74 8.21 -23.05
C ASN A 704 24.62 7.27 -23.90
N ARG A 705 25.80 6.93 -23.40
CA ARG A 705 26.71 5.95 -24.05
C ARG A 705 26.66 4.56 -23.40
N GLY A 706 25.80 4.37 -22.41
CA GLY A 706 25.62 3.12 -21.66
C GLY A 706 24.88 2.05 -22.44
N SER A 707 24.78 0.88 -21.82
CA SER A 707 24.11 -0.31 -22.37
C SER A 707 22.65 -0.46 -21.94
N VAL A 708 22.15 0.44 -21.09
CA VAL A 708 20.77 0.50 -20.60
C VAL A 708 20.33 1.96 -20.54
N PRO A 709 19.02 2.24 -20.45
CA PRO A 709 18.52 3.56 -20.11
C PRO A 709 19.19 4.14 -18.87
N GLY A 710 19.47 5.44 -18.92
CA GLY A 710 20.04 6.17 -17.79
C GLY A 710 19.31 7.49 -17.59
N GLY A 711 19.39 8.03 -16.37
CA GLY A 711 18.82 9.31 -16.00
C GLY A 711 19.84 10.21 -15.31
N THR A 712 19.69 11.53 -15.44
CA THR A 712 20.53 12.48 -14.72
C THR A 712 19.86 13.85 -14.59
N ASP A 713 20.20 14.55 -13.51
CA ASP A 713 19.90 15.97 -13.38
C ASP A 713 20.84 16.80 -14.26
N VAL A 714 20.27 17.67 -15.07
CA VAL A 714 20.99 18.66 -15.87
C VAL A 714 20.72 20.03 -15.28
N VAL A 715 21.80 20.73 -14.91
CA VAL A 715 21.72 22.07 -14.32
C VAL A 715 22.05 23.12 -15.36
N MET A 716 21.15 24.09 -15.54
CA MET A 716 21.38 25.33 -16.27
C MET A 716 21.64 26.48 -15.29
N THR A 717 22.63 27.31 -15.60
CA THR A 717 22.86 28.59 -14.91
C THR A 717 22.94 29.75 -15.91
N ALA A 718 22.19 30.82 -15.68
CA ALA A 718 22.20 32.03 -16.49
C ALA A 718 21.69 33.23 -15.66
N ALA A 719 22.32 34.41 -15.80
CA ALA A 719 21.90 35.66 -15.13
C ALA A 719 21.64 35.52 -13.61
N GLY A 720 22.46 34.73 -12.90
CA GLY A 720 22.27 34.45 -11.46
C GLY A 720 21.15 33.45 -11.12
N VAL A 721 20.39 32.99 -12.11
CA VAL A 721 19.35 31.97 -11.97
C VAL A 721 19.95 30.58 -12.21
N ARG A 722 19.54 29.62 -11.38
CA ARG A 722 19.87 28.20 -11.50
C ARG A 722 18.58 27.41 -11.68
N GLN A 723 18.50 26.60 -12.73
CA GLN A 723 17.41 25.65 -12.97
C GLN A 723 17.98 24.24 -13.09
N THR A 724 17.22 23.25 -12.63
CA THR A 724 17.55 21.82 -12.77
C THR A 724 16.43 21.16 -13.54
N GLY A 725 16.77 20.33 -14.53
CA GLY A 725 15.84 19.49 -15.26
C GLY A 725 16.37 18.07 -15.29
N TYR A 726 15.51 17.10 -14.98
CA TYR A 726 15.85 15.69 -15.06
C TYR A 726 15.65 15.20 -16.50
N VAL A 727 16.57 14.38 -17.00
CA VAL A 727 16.48 13.80 -18.35
C VAL A 727 16.81 12.32 -18.32
N ARG A 728 16.03 11.54 -19.07
CA ARG A 728 16.25 10.12 -19.30
C ARG A 728 16.56 9.90 -20.78
N ALA A 729 17.46 8.97 -21.06
CA ALA A 729 17.84 8.62 -22.42
C ALA A 729 18.09 7.10 -22.52
N ASP A 730 17.54 6.48 -23.56
CA ASP A 730 17.71 5.05 -23.82
C ASP A 730 19.18 4.69 -24.06
N ALA A 731 19.48 3.40 -24.03
CA ALA A 731 20.82 2.89 -24.30
C ALA A 731 21.36 3.43 -25.63
N ARG A 732 22.57 3.99 -25.60
CA ARG A 732 23.28 4.52 -26.80
C ARG A 732 22.49 5.57 -27.59
N SER A 733 21.58 6.29 -26.93
CA SER A 733 20.71 7.28 -27.55
C SER A 733 21.00 8.70 -27.05
N THR A 734 20.29 9.66 -27.61
CA THR A 734 20.28 11.05 -27.17
C THR A 734 18.88 11.47 -26.75
N ALA A 735 18.79 12.27 -25.70
CA ALA A 735 17.56 12.94 -25.29
C ALA A 735 17.81 14.43 -25.14
N THR A 736 16.74 15.22 -25.07
CA THR A 736 16.84 16.66 -24.86
C THR A 736 16.14 17.06 -23.58
N VAL A 737 16.74 18.01 -22.86
CA VAL A 737 16.09 18.73 -21.76
C VAL A 737 15.99 20.20 -22.14
N ARG A 738 14.85 20.81 -21.82
CA ARG A 738 14.57 22.21 -22.13
C ARG A 738 14.49 23.00 -20.83
N PHE A 739 15.06 24.19 -20.86
CA PHE A 739 15.00 25.20 -19.80
C PHE A 739 14.36 26.46 -20.36
N GLN A 740 13.71 27.25 -19.50
CA GLN A 740 13.18 28.54 -19.88
C GLN A 740 13.46 29.61 -18.86
N LEU A 741 13.96 30.75 -19.33
CA LEU A 741 14.31 31.88 -18.47
C LEU A 741 13.80 33.18 -19.10
N ARG A 742 13.24 34.06 -18.27
CA ARG A 742 13.01 35.45 -18.66
C ARG A 742 14.32 36.22 -18.59
N LEU A 743 14.77 36.76 -19.73
CA LEU A 743 16.00 37.55 -19.79
C LEU A 743 15.66 39.04 -19.79
N THR A 744 16.29 39.82 -18.91
CA THR A 744 16.09 41.27 -18.80
C THR A 744 17.44 41.98 -18.65
N GLY A 745 17.49 43.25 -19.02
CA GLY A 745 18.69 44.09 -18.94
C GLY A 745 19.25 44.44 -20.30
N ASP A 746 20.39 45.12 -20.31
CA ASP A 746 21.03 45.79 -21.46
C ASP A 746 22.37 45.16 -21.88
N HIS A 747 22.69 43.98 -21.34
CA HIS A 747 23.95 43.26 -21.60
C HIS A 747 23.70 41.81 -22.04
N PRO A 748 24.59 41.22 -22.85
CA PRO A 748 24.49 39.81 -23.23
C PRO A 748 24.50 38.87 -22.01
N VAL A 749 23.67 37.83 -22.05
CA VAL A 749 23.57 36.82 -21.00
C VAL A 749 24.32 35.57 -21.41
N VAL A 750 25.22 35.09 -20.55
CA VAL A 750 25.89 33.80 -20.73
C VAL A 750 25.08 32.72 -20.04
N VAL A 751 24.68 31.72 -20.82
CA VAL A 751 24.01 30.51 -20.33
C VAL A 751 25.02 29.36 -20.29
N THR A 752 25.09 28.66 -19.16
CA THR A 752 25.92 27.47 -19.00
C THR A 752 25.05 26.25 -18.69
N VAL A 753 25.25 25.14 -19.40
CA VAL A 753 24.57 23.85 -19.15
C VAL A 753 25.56 22.71 -19.29
N GLY A 754 25.73 21.89 -18.25
CA GLY A 754 26.64 20.74 -18.26
C GLY A 754 28.07 21.07 -18.71
N GLY A 755 28.58 22.26 -18.37
CA GLY A 755 29.90 22.76 -18.75
C GLY A 755 29.99 23.39 -20.15
N ARG A 756 28.95 23.31 -20.98
CA ARG A 756 28.87 24.04 -22.27
C ARG A 756 28.31 25.43 -22.06
N ARG A 757 28.69 26.39 -22.91
CA ARG A 757 28.29 27.80 -22.81
C ARG A 757 27.74 28.34 -24.14
N VAL A 758 26.74 29.20 -24.05
CA VAL A 758 26.21 30.00 -25.16
C VAL A 758 25.96 31.43 -24.67
N THR A 759 26.16 32.42 -25.52
CA THR A 759 25.92 33.83 -25.20
C THR A 759 24.73 34.33 -26.01
N ILE A 760 23.75 34.91 -25.33
CA ILE A 760 22.52 35.44 -25.92
C ILE A 760 22.57 36.97 -25.85
N ARG A 761 22.42 37.66 -26.98
CA ARG A 761 22.34 39.14 -26.99
C ARG A 761 20.92 39.59 -26.62
N LEU A 762 20.82 40.71 -25.88
CA LEU A 762 19.54 41.34 -25.54
C LEU A 762 19.36 42.61 -26.38
N ASP A 763 18.40 42.57 -27.30
CA ASP A 763 18.01 43.71 -28.13
C ASP A 763 16.93 44.54 -27.39
N HIS A 764 16.79 45.82 -27.76
CA HIS A 764 15.77 46.73 -27.21
C HIS A 764 15.10 47.47 -28.36
N THR A 765 13.96 46.98 -28.83
CA THR A 765 13.21 47.63 -29.92
C THR A 765 12.20 48.65 -29.36
N PRO A 766 12.38 49.96 -29.60
CA PRO A 766 11.40 50.97 -29.17
C PRO A 766 10.17 50.92 -30.08
N GLY A 767 9.01 50.55 -29.51
CA GLY A 767 7.73 50.48 -30.25
C GLY A 767 6.91 49.19 -30.04
N ALA A 768 7.26 48.33 -29.09
CA ALA A 768 6.58 47.07 -28.82
C ALA A 768 5.13 47.23 -28.31
N VAL A 769 4.26 46.28 -28.69
CA VAL A 769 2.93 46.11 -28.08
C VAL A 769 3.10 45.96 -26.56
N PRO A 770 2.37 46.73 -25.72
CA PRO A 770 2.48 46.60 -24.27
C PRO A 770 2.17 45.19 -23.79
N ALA A 771 2.95 44.69 -22.83
CA ALA A 771 2.62 43.43 -22.17
C ALA A 771 1.33 43.57 -21.35
N PRO A 772 0.47 42.55 -21.32
CA PRO A 772 -0.66 42.51 -20.38
C PRO A 772 -0.17 42.67 -18.93
N ALA A 773 -0.75 43.62 -18.21
CA ALA A 773 -0.44 43.88 -16.80
C ALA A 773 -1.42 43.14 -15.87
N ASN A 774 -1.03 42.98 -14.60
CA ASN A 774 -1.90 42.47 -13.54
C ASN A 774 -2.54 41.09 -13.82
N LEU A 775 -1.80 40.19 -14.50
CA LEU A 775 -2.23 38.79 -14.62
C LEU A 775 -2.37 38.16 -13.24
N ALA A 776 -3.58 37.69 -12.93
CA ALA A 776 -3.90 37.08 -11.65
C ALA A 776 -4.79 35.86 -11.83
N VAL A 777 -4.63 34.90 -10.92
CA VAL A 777 -5.59 33.79 -10.75
C VAL A 777 -6.77 34.34 -9.96
N THR A 778 -7.95 34.32 -10.57
CA THR A 778 -9.19 34.80 -9.93
C THR A 778 -9.95 33.68 -9.23
N ARG A 779 -9.73 32.43 -9.64
CA ARG A 779 -10.33 31.22 -9.05
C ARG A 779 -9.56 29.96 -9.45
N PHE A 780 -9.57 28.91 -8.63
CA PHE A 780 -9.05 27.59 -8.99
C PHE A 780 -9.77 26.45 -8.24
N ALA A 781 -9.71 25.24 -8.77
CA ALA A 781 -10.10 23.98 -8.12
C ALA A 781 -9.26 22.81 -8.65
N GLY A 782 -9.69 21.56 -8.46
CA GLY A 782 -8.97 20.37 -8.91
C GLY A 782 -8.81 20.32 -10.42
N SER A 783 -9.83 20.73 -11.16
CA SER A 783 -9.89 20.65 -12.63
C SER A 783 -9.95 22.00 -13.36
N VAL A 784 -9.81 23.13 -12.64
CA VAL A 784 -9.96 24.47 -13.25
C VAL A 784 -9.01 25.52 -12.67
N VAL A 785 -8.51 26.41 -13.52
CA VAL A 785 -7.86 27.68 -13.13
C VAL A 785 -8.43 28.83 -13.97
N ALA A 786 -8.98 29.85 -13.32
CA ALA A 786 -9.48 31.05 -13.98
C ALA A 786 -8.48 32.22 -13.83
N LEU A 787 -8.26 32.94 -14.93
CA LEU A 787 -7.29 34.01 -15.07
C LEU A 787 -7.96 35.29 -15.55
N ALA A 788 -7.47 36.43 -15.06
CA ALA A 788 -7.82 37.76 -15.57
C ALA A 788 -6.57 38.65 -15.61
N TRP A 789 -6.58 39.65 -16.49
CA TRP A 789 -5.51 40.64 -16.66
C TRP A 789 -6.06 41.96 -17.20
N ASP A 790 -5.22 43.00 -17.23
CA ASP A 790 -5.62 44.30 -17.78
C ASP A 790 -5.67 44.27 -19.32
N PRO A 791 -6.73 44.82 -19.96
CA PRO A 791 -6.86 44.80 -21.41
C PRO A 791 -5.87 45.76 -22.10
N VAL A 792 -5.20 45.25 -23.14
CA VAL A 792 -4.44 46.03 -24.11
C VAL A 792 -5.35 46.42 -25.30
N PRO A 793 -5.47 47.72 -25.65
CA PRO A 793 -6.39 48.17 -26.69
C PRO A 793 -6.14 47.49 -28.05
N GLY A 794 -7.20 46.92 -28.63
CA GLY A 794 -7.15 46.28 -29.95
C GLY A 794 -6.38 44.96 -30.00
N ALA A 795 -6.02 44.39 -28.84
CA ALA A 795 -5.27 43.14 -28.76
C ALA A 795 -6.18 41.91 -28.68
N SER A 796 -5.73 40.82 -29.30
CA SER A 796 -6.07 39.46 -28.87
C SER A 796 -4.96 38.94 -27.95
N TYR A 797 -5.21 37.85 -27.21
CA TYR A 797 -4.27 37.35 -26.21
C TYR A 797 -3.95 35.89 -26.43
N GLN A 798 -2.66 35.58 -26.42
CA GLN A 798 -2.16 34.21 -26.37
C GLN A 798 -1.88 33.85 -24.91
N VAL A 799 -2.56 32.81 -24.41
CA VAL A 799 -2.39 32.31 -23.05
C VAL A 799 -1.48 31.10 -23.09
N PHE A 800 -0.41 31.13 -22.32
CA PHE A 800 0.53 30.03 -22.21
C PHE A 800 0.46 29.42 -20.82
N ARG A 801 0.70 28.12 -20.76
CA ARG A 801 0.76 27.34 -19.53
C ARG A 801 1.99 26.46 -19.52
N LYS A 802 2.59 26.27 -18.35
CA LYS A 802 3.55 25.19 -18.08
C LYS A 802 3.24 24.53 -16.75
N PRO A 803 3.49 23.21 -16.59
CA PRO A 803 3.52 22.60 -15.26
C PRO A 803 4.77 23.04 -14.49
N ALA A 804 4.77 22.88 -13.17
CA ALA A 804 5.94 23.17 -12.33
C ALA A 804 7.17 22.40 -12.79
N GLY A 805 8.31 23.10 -12.90
CA GLY A 805 9.55 22.54 -13.45
C GLY A 805 9.54 22.31 -14.97
N GLY A 806 8.42 22.52 -15.65
CA GLY A 806 8.29 22.43 -17.10
C GLY A 806 8.65 23.71 -17.84
N VAL A 807 8.39 23.71 -19.15
CA VAL A 807 8.59 24.86 -20.06
C VAL A 807 7.28 25.19 -20.77
N TYR A 808 7.04 26.47 -21.07
CA TYR A 808 5.97 26.93 -21.94
C TYR A 808 6.16 26.39 -23.37
N GLY A 809 5.16 25.66 -23.87
CA GLY A 809 5.08 25.25 -25.27
C GLY A 809 4.29 26.27 -26.10
N ASP A 810 3.44 25.76 -26.99
CA ASP A 810 2.47 26.57 -27.73
C ASP A 810 1.39 27.17 -26.80
N PRO A 811 0.69 28.24 -27.22
CA PRO A 811 -0.41 28.79 -26.44
C PRO A 811 -1.48 27.72 -26.19
N VAL A 812 -1.94 27.58 -24.94
CA VAL A 812 -3.07 26.70 -24.61
C VAL A 812 -4.40 27.28 -25.09
N ALA A 813 -4.44 28.60 -25.30
CA ALA A 813 -5.59 29.28 -25.91
C ALA A 813 -5.18 30.60 -26.56
N THR A 814 -5.99 31.05 -27.53
CA THR A 814 -5.98 32.43 -28.01
C THR A 814 -7.37 33.02 -27.79
N VAL A 815 -7.47 34.10 -27.01
CA VAL A 815 -8.73 34.70 -26.57
C VAL A 815 -8.84 36.17 -26.99
N GLN A 816 -10.07 36.68 -27.13
CA GLN A 816 -10.34 38.08 -27.49
C GLN A 816 -10.57 38.98 -26.26
N SER A 817 -10.91 38.38 -25.11
CA SER A 817 -11.16 39.08 -23.85
C SER A 817 -9.96 38.96 -22.89
N ALA A 818 -9.85 39.90 -21.96
CA ALA A 818 -8.79 39.92 -20.94
C ALA A 818 -9.07 38.94 -19.78
N GLY A 819 -9.30 37.67 -20.12
CA GLY A 819 -9.54 36.59 -19.17
C GLY A 819 -9.66 35.24 -19.87
N TYR A 820 -9.37 34.17 -19.12
CA TYR A 820 -9.39 32.79 -19.62
C TYR A 820 -9.68 31.80 -18.49
N VAL A 821 -10.41 30.73 -18.79
CA VAL A 821 -10.64 29.61 -17.87
C VAL A 821 -9.96 28.38 -18.46
N ASP A 822 -8.95 27.90 -17.76
CA ASP A 822 -8.22 26.69 -18.11
C ASP A 822 -8.88 25.49 -17.45
N GLY A 823 -9.50 24.62 -18.25
CA GLY A 823 -10.05 23.33 -17.82
C GLY A 823 -9.12 22.14 -18.08
N GLY A 824 -7.94 22.36 -18.67
CA GLY A 824 -6.99 21.29 -18.99
C GLY A 824 -5.98 21.03 -17.88
N VAL A 825 -6.35 21.31 -16.62
CA VAL A 825 -5.51 21.14 -15.44
C VAL A 825 -6.03 19.97 -14.59
N THR A 826 -5.13 19.37 -13.83
CA THR A 826 -5.43 18.23 -12.97
C THR A 826 -5.05 18.53 -11.53
N ILE A 827 -5.73 17.89 -10.58
CA ILE A 827 -5.58 18.12 -9.15
C ILE A 827 -4.16 17.81 -8.65
N GLY A 828 -3.68 18.57 -7.67
CA GLY A 828 -2.37 18.37 -7.04
C GLY A 828 -1.19 18.89 -7.86
N ASN A 829 -1.41 19.33 -9.10
CA ASN A 829 -0.37 19.87 -9.97
C ASN A 829 -0.28 21.39 -9.83
N THR A 830 0.94 21.88 -9.93
CA THR A 830 1.22 23.32 -9.98
C THR A 830 1.39 23.75 -11.43
N TYR A 831 0.67 24.79 -11.84
CA TYR A 831 0.73 25.39 -13.17
C TYR A 831 1.15 26.85 -13.09
N SER A 832 1.96 27.28 -14.04
CA SER A 832 2.32 28.69 -14.22
C SER A 832 1.77 29.20 -15.54
N TYR A 833 1.35 30.47 -15.56
CA TYR A 833 0.72 31.13 -16.69
C TYR A 833 1.41 32.44 -17.03
N VAL A 834 1.51 32.71 -18.33
CA VAL A 834 1.85 34.03 -18.89
C VAL A 834 0.93 34.33 -20.07
N VAL A 835 0.71 35.61 -20.33
CA VAL A 835 -0.12 36.09 -21.43
C VAL A 835 0.68 37.05 -22.31
N ARG A 836 0.53 36.92 -23.63
CA ARG A 836 1.04 37.89 -24.61
C ARG A 836 -0.12 38.57 -25.33
N ALA A 837 -0.01 39.88 -25.54
CA ALA A 837 -0.93 40.65 -26.37
C ALA A 837 -0.48 40.60 -27.84
N VAL A 838 -1.43 40.49 -28.76
CA VAL A 838 -1.19 40.47 -30.21
C VAL A 838 -2.02 41.57 -30.87
N VAL A 839 -1.35 42.56 -31.48
CA VAL A 839 -1.97 43.69 -32.18
C VAL A 839 -1.43 43.75 -33.60
N ALA A 840 -2.31 43.62 -34.60
CA ALA A 840 -1.95 43.66 -36.03
C ALA A 840 -0.76 42.72 -36.42
N GLY A 841 -0.67 41.56 -35.77
CA GLY A 841 0.40 40.57 -36.01
C GLY A 841 1.69 40.81 -35.22
N LEU A 842 1.81 41.93 -34.49
CA LEU A 842 2.91 42.17 -33.55
C LEU A 842 2.56 41.58 -32.18
N VAL A 843 3.54 40.95 -31.53
CA VAL A 843 3.37 40.24 -30.26
C VAL A 843 4.15 40.96 -29.16
N SER A 844 3.54 41.16 -27.99
CA SER A 844 4.21 41.73 -26.82
C SER A 844 5.19 40.74 -26.19
N ILE A 845 6.08 41.24 -25.32
CA ILE A 845 6.74 40.39 -24.32
C ILE A 845 5.66 39.76 -23.39
N PRO A 846 5.95 38.63 -22.73
CA PRO A 846 5.04 38.03 -21.77
C PRO A 846 4.72 38.95 -20.58
N SER A 847 3.51 38.81 -20.04
CA SER A 847 3.12 39.36 -18.73
C SER A 847 4.06 38.89 -17.60
N ALA A 848 3.85 39.40 -16.38
CA ALA A 848 4.37 38.72 -15.20
C ALA A 848 3.76 37.30 -15.12
N GLU A 849 4.54 36.34 -14.60
CA GLU A 849 4.09 34.96 -14.41
C GLU A 849 3.23 34.88 -13.14
N VAL A 850 2.11 34.16 -13.23
CA VAL A 850 1.31 33.76 -12.06
C VAL A 850 1.33 32.24 -11.95
N THR A 851 1.36 31.70 -10.73
CA THR A 851 1.43 30.26 -10.47
C THR A 851 0.29 29.84 -9.55
N GLN A 852 -0.30 28.68 -9.81
CA GLN A 852 -1.38 28.09 -9.03
C GLN A 852 -1.18 26.58 -8.86
N THR A 853 -1.25 26.10 -7.62
CA THR A 853 -1.41 24.68 -7.32
C THR A 853 -2.90 24.37 -7.25
N THR A 854 -3.37 23.43 -8.07
CA THR A 854 -4.75 22.96 -8.05
C THR A 854 -4.97 22.03 -6.86
N SER A 855 -6.12 22.15 -6.22
CA SER A 855 -6.54 21.27 -5.12
C SER A 855 -8.06 21.18 -5.15
N ALA A 856 -8.61 20.04 -4.72
CA ALA A 856 -10.05 19.90 -4.56
C ALA A 856 -10.58 21.04 -3.67
N GLN A 857 -11.75 21.55 -4.04
CA GLN A 857 -12.45 22.59 -3.30
C GLN A 857 -13.81 22.07 -2.86
N LEU A 858 -14.39 22.71 -1.84
CA LEU A 858 -15.79 22.48 -1.48
C LEU A 858 -16.70 23.02 -2.59
N VAL A 859 -17.65 22.19 -3.00
CA VAL A 859 -18.71 22.48 -3.97
C VAL A 859 -20.02 22.56 -3.20
N GLN A 860 -20.82 23.60 -3.44
CA GLN A 860 -22.20 23.64 -2.94
C GLN A 860 -23.08 22.80 -3.86
N VAL A 861 -23.44 21.60 -3.42
CA VAL A 861 -24.20 20.67 -4.24
C VAL A 861 -25.66 20.73 -3.83
N THR A 862 -26.54 21.10 -4.76
CA THR A 862 -27.98 21.10 -4.58
C THR A 862 -28.55 19.84 -5.21
N TRP A 863 -29.15 18.97 -4.41
CA TRP A 863 -29.98 17.87 -4.92
C TRP A 863 -31.41 18.35 -5.01
N ARG A 864 -32.01 18.14 -6.18
CA ARG A 864 -33.41 18.42 -6.46
C ARG A 864 -34.08 17.14 -6.88
N VAL A 865 -35.19 16.79 -6.25
CA VAL A 865 -35.95 15.58 -6.57
C VAL A 865 -37.41 15.89 -6.80
N ARG A 866 -38.01 15.22 -7.79
CA ARG A 866 -39.47 15.16 -7.94
C ARG A 866 -40.00 13.89 -7.31
N VAL A 867 -41.00 14.03 -6.44
CA VAL A 867 -41.67 12.90 -5.78
C VAL A 867 -43.07 12.66 -6.39
N PRO A 868 -43.63 11.44 -6.29
CA PRO A 868 -44.88 11.11 -6.98
C PRO A 868 -46.07 11.81 -6.30
N SER A 869 -47.13 12.07 -7.07
CA SER A 869 -48.34 12.79 -6.58
C SER A 869 -49.07 12.08 -5.44
N GLY A 870 -48.83 10.77 -5.25
CA GLY A 870 -49.33 9.99 -4.11
C GLY A 870 -48.55 10.16 -2.81
N THR A 871 -47.52 11.01 -2.77
CA THR A 871 -46.76 11.30 -1.54
C THR A 871 -47.66 12.02 -0.52
N PRO A 872 -47.83 11.50 0.71
CA PRO A 872 -48.70 12.10 1.72
C PRO A 872 -48.30 13.53 2.07
N THR A 873 -49.27 14.43 2.15
CA THR A 873 -49.07 15.89 2.32
C THR A 873 -48.43 16.28 3.66
N GLY A 874 -48.39 15.38 4.65
CA GLY A 874 -47.77 15.59 5.95
C GLY A 874 -46.36 15.00 6.09
N ASP A 875 -45.89 14.23 5.10
CA ASP A 875 -44.57 13.60 5.15
C ASP A 875 -43.48 14.59 4.72
N THR A 876 -42.33 14.54 5.40
CA THR A 876 -41.11 15.24 4.98
C THR A 876 -40.24 14.30 4.16
N VAL A 877 -39.66 14.79 3.06
CA VAL A 877 -38.69 14.02 2.27
C VAL A 877 -37.30 14.23 2.86
N PHE A 878 -36.53 13.15 3.00
CA PHE A 878 -35.16 13.16 3.49
C PHE A 878 -34.22 12.56 2.44
N MET A 879 -32.94 12.91 2.55
CA MET A 879 -31.88 12.42 1.68
C MET A 879 -30.71 11.84 2.50
N PRO A 880 -30.83 10.59 2.99
CA PRO A 880 -29.69 9.88 3.53
C PRO A 880 -28.64 9.57 2.46
N GLY A 881 -27.37 9.55 2.85
CA GLY A 881 -26.29 9.14 1.96
C GLY A 881 -25.02 8.70 2.67
N SER A 882 -23.99 8.38 1.89
CA SER A 882 -22.70 7.85 2.36
C SER A 882 -21.81 8.89 3.07
N LEU A 883 -22.16 10.17 3.00
CA LEU A 883 -21.38 11.26 3.58
C LEU A 883 -21.82 11.63 5.00
N PRO A 884 -20.89 12.05 5.89
CA PRO A 884 -21.20 12.63 7.19
C PRO A 884 -22.30 13.70 7.15
N GLU A 885 -22.23 14.57 6.15
CA GLU A 885 -23.15 15.69 5.92
C GLU A 885 -24.54 15.24 5.44
N LEU A 886 -24.62 14.03 4.86
CA LEU A 886 -25.86 13.36 4.44
C LEU A 886 -26.39 12.39 5.51
N GLY A 887 -25.88 12.50 6.75
CA GLY A 887 -26.43 11.78 7.88
C GLY A 887 -26.09 10.29 7.93
N PRO A 888 -24.88 9.88 7.51
CA PRO A 888 -24.46 8.51 7.14
C PRO A 888 -25.55 7.44 7.21
N TRP A 889 -26.38 7.41 6.17
CA TRP A 889 -27.50 6.46 6.03
C TRP A 889 -28.57 6.48 7.15
N ASP A 890 -28.71 7.59 7.87
CA ASP A 890 -29.85 7.84 8.77
C ASP A 890 -31.03 8.40 7.96
N PRO A 891 -32.12 7.62 7.78
CA PRO A 891 -33.21 7.95 6.88
C PRO A 891 -34.08 9.12 7.34
N GLY A 892 -33.88 9.65 8.55
CA GLY A 892 -34.66 10.77 9.12
C GLY A 892 -33.81 11.99 9.45
N LYS A 893 -32.53 12.01 9.08
CA LYS A 893 -31.60 13.04 9.56
C LYS A 893 -31.51 14.28 8.69
N VAL A 894 -31.42 14.12 7.37
CA VAL A 894 -31.21 15.23 6.44
C VAL A 894 -32.51 15.55 5.71
N ALA A 895 -33.28 16.48 6.30
CA ALA A 895 -34.56 16.91 5.74
C ALA A 895 -34.35 17.80 4.51
N MET A 896 -35.11 17.52 3.46
CA MET A 896 -35.20 18.38 2.28
C MET A 896 -36.30 19.44 2.47
N VAL A 897 -36.24 20.52 1.69
CA VAL A 897 -37.24 21.60 1.68
C VAL A 897 -38.07 21.51 0.41
N GLN A 898 -39.39 21.52 0.54
CA GLN A 898 -40.28 21.58 -0.63
C GLN A 898 -40.23 22.97 -1.24
N VAL A 899 -39.77 23.07 -2.49
CA VAL A 899 -39.63 24.35 -3.22
C VAL A 899 -40.79 24.60 -4.18
N GLU A 900 -41.39 23.52 -4.69
CA GLU A 900 -42.63 23.54 -5.49
C GLU A 900 -43.46 22.29 -5.14
N PRO A 901 -44.77 22.25 -5.46
CA PRO A 901 -45.57 21.05 -5.22
C PRO A 901 -44.94 19.79 -5.84
N GLY A 902 -44.51 18.86 -4.97
CA GLY A 902 -43.85 17.63 -5.36
C GLY A 902 -42.37 17.75 -5.75
N ILE A 903 -41.73 18.92 -5.59
CA ILE A 903 -40.29 19.12 -5.83
C ILE A 903 -39.60 19.55 -4.53
N TRP A 904 -38.54 18.83 -4.18
CA TRP A 904 -37.80 19.02 -2.93
C TRP A 904 -36.33 19.25 -3.20
N GLU A 905 -35.70 20.09 -2.37
CA GLU A 905 -34.29 20.42 -2.48
C GLU A 905 -33.54 20.32 -1.16
N VAL A 906 -32.25 19.96 -1.23
CA VAL A 906 -31.29 20.15 -0.16
C VAL A 906 -29.96 20.60 -0.76
N THR A 907 -29.27 21.53 -0.11
CA THR A 907 -27.92 21.95 -0.51
C THR A 907 -26.91 21.58 0.57
N VAL A 908 -25.87 20.85 0.18
CA VAL A 908 -24.82 20.38 1.09
C VAL A 908 -23.44 20.67 0.49
N PRO A 909 -22.50 21.21 1.27
CA PRO A 909 -21.12 21.35 0.83
C PRO A 909 -20.44 19.99 0.72
N VAL A 910 -19.88 19.64 -0.44
CA VAL A 910 -19.15 18.40 -0.66
C VAL A 910 -17.83 18.68 -1.37
N MET A 911 -16.77 17.97 -0.99
CA MET A 911 -15.47 18.09 -1.67
C MET A 911 -15.57 17.61 -3.12
N GLU A 912 -15.05 18.39 -4.06
CA GLU A 912 -14.88 17.98 -5.47
C GLU A 912 -14.18 16.61 -5.58
N GLY A 913 -14.63 15.76 -6.51
CA GLY A 913 -14.11 14.41 -6.74
C GLY A 913 -14.69 13.35 -5.81
N THR A 914 -15.51 13.74 -4.82
CA THR A 914 -16.15 12.78 -3.91
C THR A 914 -17.24 12.00 -4.65
N LEU A 915 -17.16 10.67 -4.62
CA LEU A 915 -18.26 9.80 -5.01
C LEU A 915 -19.28 9.73 -3.87
N VAL A 916 -20.51 10.14 -4.14
CA VAL A 916 -21.60 10.21 -3.16
C VAL A 916 -22.64 9.17 -3.52
N GLN A 917 -22.99 8.31 -2.56
CA GLN A 917 -24.15 7.44 -2.66
C GLN A 917 -25.29 8.03 -1.83
N TYR A 918 -26.52 7.95 -2.33
CA TYR A 918 -27.69 8.51 -1.65
C TYR A 918 -29.00 7.82 -2.03
N LYS A 919 -30.04 8.06 -1.22
CA LYS A 919 -31.42 7.66 -1.47
C LYS A 919 -32.38 8.75 -1.01
N TYR A 920 -33.63 8.67 -1.46
CA TYR A 920 -34.75 9.45 -0.92
C TYR A 920 -35.64 8.60 0.00
N THR A 921 -36.02 9.16 1.14
CA THR A 921 -36.89 8.51 2.13
C THR A 921 -37.96 9.47 2.65
N ARG A 922 -38.96 8.93 3.34
CA ARG A 922 -39.93 9.68 4.14
C ARG A 922 -39.73 9.47 5.64
N GLY A 923 -38.46 9.49 6.07
CA GLY A 923 -38.04 9.47 7.48
C GLY A 923 -37.62 8.11 8.03
N THR A 924 -37.95 7.01 7.36
CA THR A 924 -37.55 5.65 7.76
C THR A 924 -37.25 4.77 6.54
N TRP A 925 -36.55 3.64 6.74
CA TRP A 925 -36.23 2.72 5.66
C TRP A 925 -37.44 1.92 5.15
N GLU A 926 -38.49 1.79 5.96
CA GLU A 926 -39.78 1.22 5.54
C GLU A 926 -40.55 2.14 4.57
N LYS A 927 -40.12 3.42 4.47
CA LYS A 927 -40.67 4.45 3.60
C LYS A 927 -39.63 5.04 2.63
N VAL A 928 -38.94 4.18 1.91
CA VAL A 928 -37.85 4.54 0.97
C VAL A 928 -38.33 4.51 -0.49
N GLU A 929 -37.66 5.26 -1.37
CA GLU A 929 -37.89 5.14 -2.81
C GLU A 929 -37.66 3.70 -3.30
N HIS A 930 -38.49 3.25 -4.25
CA HIS A 930 -38.35 1.92 -4.83
C HIS A 930 -38.94 1.87 -6.24
N TRP A 931 -38.08 2.00 -7.23
CA TRP A 931 -38.45 1.98 -8.64
C TRP A 931 -37.19 1.80 -9.52
N GLY A 932 -37.36 1.25 -10.73
CA GLY A 932 -36.23 0.98 -11.62
C GLY A 932 -35.23 0.00 -11.00
N GLU A 933 -33.95 0.27 -11.17
CA GLU A 933 -32.82 -0.42 -10.54
C GLU A 933 -32.63 -0.03 -9.07
N ILE A 934 -33.26 1.07 -8.61
CA ILE A 934 -33.18 1.57 -7.23
C ILE A 934 -34.16 0.77 -6.36
N THR A 935 -33.77 -0.44 -5.98
CA THR A 935 -34.54 -1.35 -5.12
C THR A 935 -33.66 -1.92 -4.00
N GLY A 936 -34.27 -2.28 -2.87
CA GLY A 936 -33.54 -2.87 -1.74
C GLY A 936 -32.34 -2.04 -1.26
N ILE A 937 -31.13 -2.59 -1.38
CA ILE A 937 -29.86 -1.97 -0.96
C ILE A 937 -29.24 -1.04 -2.02
N THR A 938 -29.69 -1.10 -3.29
CA THR A 938 -29.12 -0.33 -4.40
C THR A 938 -29.41 1.16 -4.24
N SER A 939 -28.39 2.01 -4.35
CA SER A 939 -28.45 3.45 -4.11
C SER A 939 -28.14 4.27 -5.36
N ARG A 940 -28.61 5.52 -5.40
CA ARG A 940 -28.16 6.49 -6.41
C ARG A 940 -26.70 6.85 -6.15
N TRP A 941 -25.97 7.22 -7.19
CA TRP A 941 -24.57 7.65 -7.05
C TRP A 941 -24.22 8.80 -7.98
N ILE A 942 -23.31 9.66 -7.52
CA ILE A 942 -22.76 10.75 -8.33
C ILE A 942 -21.35 11.13 -7.88
N THR A 943 -20.45 11.44 -8.81
CA THR A 943 -19.16 12.07 -8.51
C THR A 943 -19.32 13.59 -8.55
N ILE A 944 -18.93 14.27 -7.48
CA ILE A 944 -19.05 15.74 -7.38
C ILE A 944 -18.02 16.43 -8.26
N THR A 945 -18.48 17.42 -9.02
CA THR A 945 -17.65 18.24 -9.90
C THR A 945 -17.76 19.71 -9.49
N TYR A 946 -16.66 20.47 -9.56
CA TYR A 946 -16.67 21.87 -9.14
C TYR A 946 -17.50 22.79 -10.05
N GLY A 947 -17.65 22.44 -11.33
CA GLY A 947 -18.32 23.27 -12.31
C GLY A 947 -17.63 24.63 -12.55
N THR A 948 -18.37 25.62 -13.05
CA THR A 948 -17.82 26.95 -13.34
C THR A 948 -18.04 27.96 -12.22
N THR A 949 -18.76 27.61 -11.16
CA THR A 949 -19.15 28.54 -10.09
C THR A 949 -18.95 27.98 -8.68
N GLY A 950 -18.42 26.75 -8.53
CA GLY A 950 -18.34 26.07 -7.24
C GLY A 950 -19.69 25.55 -6.74
N THR A 951 -20.64 25.37 -7.65
CA THR A 951 -22.00 24.89 -7.39
C THR A 951 -22.34 23.78 -8.37
N GLN A 952 -23.02 22.74 -7.92
CA GLN A 952 -23.51 21.65 -8.77
C GLN A 952 -24.99 21.39 -8.48
N LEU A 953 -25.81 21.25 -9.53
CA LEU A 953 -27.18 20.79 -9.41
C LEU A 953 -27.23 19.31 -9.78
N VAL A 954 -27.77 18.48 -8.89
CA VAL A 954 -28.15 17.10 -9.15
C VAL A 954 -29.66 17.09 -9.32
N ASP A 955 -30.12 16.93 -10.57
CA ASP A 955 -31.52 17.11 -10.94
C ASP A 955 -32.21 15.77 -11.20
N ASP A 956 -32.82 15.24 -10.14
CA ASP A 956 -33.54 13.97 -10.13
C ASP A 956 -35.05 14.24 -10.32
N THR A 957 -35.40 15.13 -11.26
CA THR A 957 -36.80 15.50 -11.54
C THR A 957 -37.35 14.98 -12.87
N SER A 958 -36.51 14.30 -13.67
CA SER A 958 -36.88 13.83 -15.00
C SER A 958 -38.03 12.83 -14.94
N LEU A 959 -38.97 12.97 -15.88
CA LEU A 959 -40.04 12.00 -16.10
C LEU A 959 -39.80 11.15 -17.36
N ASP A 960 -38.71 11.39 -18.08
CA ASP A 960 -38.38 10.70 -19.33
C ASP A 960 -37.74 9.34 -19.02
N PRO A 961 -38.36 8.21 -19.42
CA PRO A 961 -37.86 6.85 -19.19
C PRO A 961 -36.52 6.54 -19.90
N ALA A 962 -36.00 7.45 -20.73
CA ALA A 962 -34.66 7.34 -21.32
C ALA A 962 -33.55 7.94 -20.44
N THR A 963 -33.90 8.59 -19.32
CA THR A 963 -32.92 9.15 -18.38
C THR A 963 -32.37 8.02 -17.49
N PRO A 964 -31.07 7.99 -17.16
CA PRO A 964 -30.55 7.00 -16.21
C PRO A 964 -31.32 7.03 -14.89
N ASP A 965 -31.56 5.85 -14.30
CA ASP A 965 -32.41 5.74 -13.11
C ASP A 965 -31.96 6.64 -11.95
N ALA A 966 -30.64 6.81 -11.79
CA ALA A 966 -30.05 7.69 -10.79
C ALA A 966 -30.49 9.17 -10.90
N HIS A 967 -31.05 9.60 -12.04
CA HIS A 967 -31.49 10.97 -12.32
C HIS A 967 -32.98 11.10 -12.69
N GLU A 968 -33.79 10.05 -12.57
CA GLU A 968 -35.24 10.25 -12.67
C GLU A 968 -35.89 10.62 -11.33
N SER A 969 -37.09 11.21 -11.45
CA SER A 969 -38.03 11.38 -10.36
C SER A 969 -38.31 10.08 -9.61
N VAL A 970 -38.58 10.17 -8.31
CA VAL A 970 -39.11 9.06 -7.54
C VAL A 970 -40.47 8.66 -8.10
N ARG A 971 -40.61 7.41 -8.58
CA ARG A 971 -41.87 6.91 -9.16
C ARG A 971 -42.79 6.27 -8.14
N ALA A 972 -42.21 5.58 -7.15
CA ALA A 972 -42.95 4.88 -6.12
C ALA A 972 -42.17 4.84 -4.80
N TRP A 973 -42.92 4.73 -3.71
CA TRP A 973 -42.40 4.52 -2.35
C TRP A 973 -42.71 3.09 -1.90
N ILE A 974 -41.82 2.52 -1.10
CA ILE A 974 -42.19 1.43 -0.19
C ILE A 974 -43.03 2.03 0.94
N ASP A 975 -44.06 1.32 1.36
CA ASP A 975 -44.87 1.62 2.55
C ASP A 975 -45.18 0.30 3.28
N ILE A 976 -44.21 -0.22 4.02
CA ILE A 976 -44.47 -1.40 4.87
C ILE A 976 -45.16 -0.91 6.15
N PRO A 977 -46.31 -1.49 6.54
CA PRO A 977 -46.94 -1.16 7.82
C PRO A 977 -45.96 -1.43 8.97
N SER A 978 -45.76 -0.44 9.85
CA SER A 978 -44.93 -0.61 11.05
C SER A 978 -45.48 -1.76 11.90
N SER A 979 -44.70 -2.82 12.10
CA SER A 979 -45.02 -3.94 13.01
C SER A 979 -44.93 -3.53 14.47
#